data_AF-Q5BG43-F1
#
_entry.id   AF-Q5BG43-F1
#
_cell.length_a   1.000
_cell.length_b   1.000
_cell.length_c   1.000
_cell.angle_alpha   90.00
_cell.angle_beta   90.00
_cell.angle_gamma   90.00
#
_symmetry.space_group_name_H-M   'P 1'
#
loop_
_entity.id
_entity.type
_entity.pdbx_description
1 polymer ?
#
loop_
_entity_poly.entity_id
_entity_poly.type
_entity_poly.pdbx_seq_one_letter_code
_entity_poly.pdbx_strand_id
1 'polypeptide(L)'
;MLSYPSSLIPGGGRVREDGRVEVNLDSKACRAVAELIGTSPAEVDHPLGPPPPYEEVQPIGTQQLLGIRFNIVIQVVGSRGDVQPFIALGKELQKHGHRIRLATHDIFATFVRNSGLEFYPIGGNPAELMAYMVKNPGLIPQLHSLRAGDVQKKREMVAEMLDGCWRSCIADDPVTKTPFVAEAIIANPPSFAHIHCAQALGIPLHLMFTMPWSSTRAFPHPLANLKYSDTSQEMANYFSYGIVEWLTWQGLGDVINSWRSKLDLEPVPATEGPMLTQTLKIPFTYCWSPALMAKPADWPAHVDVCGFFFRDAPDYKPPQSLDAFLQNGPPPVYIGFGSIVIEDPKKFTAIILDAVRSLGVRAIISRGWSKLGGEPSESIYYIDDCPHEWLFQHVCAVVHHGGAGTTACGLRNGRPTAIIPFFGDQPFWGNLVAVSGAGPKPIPYRDVTTTKLAEVIEFCLQPQIQHAAQTIASRMQYEDGVKTAVDSFHRNLPLDKMRCDLLPNRSAAWTCKTPSLRLSKLAAQILVEHLRVDRKALQFYETNPVVIENRRWDPVTGATSAAIGTGTDMVKSTADIFLKPYQEYQDLRRGRPRSGDRPDDNAYIPPAPRSLSTPPPDTLTQQPPDITSNPSTFHTTSTIATASAKSIGRVLTTYFKGTMVDIPLATAEGLRAVPRLYGEDVKEHKPVKDWKSGMVVGCTSFSQGMVDGLTGIVMQPYRGAKEEGALGAVKGLAKGTVGGAASLGSGLR
;
A
#
# COMPACT_ATOMS: atom_id res chain seq x y z
N MET A 1 -23.82 -14.00 22.00
CA MET A 1 -24.95 -14.01 21.06
C MET A 1 -25.33 -12.58 20.71
N LEU A 2 -24.56 -11.95 19.81
CA LEU A 2 -24.93 -10.71 19.15
C LEU A 2 -24.68 -10.96 17.66
N SER A 3 -25.76 -10.87 16.90
CA SER A 3 -25.89 -11.18 15.48
C SER A 3 -25.04 -10.24 14.64
N TYR A 4 -23.95 -10.77 14.08
CA TYR A 4 -23.31 -10.17 12.91
C TYR A 4 -24.34 -10.09 11.78
N PRO A 5 -24.52 -8.95 11.09
CA PRO A 5 -25.31 -8.92 9.88
C PRO A 5 -24.56 -9.73 8.81
N SER A 6 -24.96 -10.98 8.66
CA SER A 6 -24.49 -11.95 7.65
C SER A 6 -25.04 -11.65 6.24
N SER A 7 -25.03 -10.37 5.84
CA SER A 7 -25.49 -9.93 4.52
C SER A 7 -24.42 -9.12 3.80
N LEU A 8 -23.22 -9.69 3.66
CA LEU A 8 -22.27 -9.25 2.64
C LEU A 8 -22.54 -10.06 1.37
N ILE A 9 -23.28 -9.43 0.45
CA ILE A 9 -23.45 -9.76 -0.97
C ILE A 9 -24.37 -10.97 -1.29
N PRO A 10 -25.66 -10.75 -1.63
CA PRO A 10 -26.36 -11.63 -2.56
C PRO A 10 -25.85 -11.36 -3.98
N GLY A 11 -24.97 -12.23 -4.49
CA GLY A 11 -24.75 -12.40 -5.95
C GLY A 11 -23.70 -11.55 -6.68
N GLY A 12 -22.65 -11.04 -6.02
CA GLY A 12 -21.68 -10.11 -6.64
C GLY A 12 -20.24 -10.63 -6.84
N GLY A 13 -19.77 -11.62 -6.08
CA GLY A 13 -18.43 -12.18 -6.29
C GLY A 13 -18.25 -13.52 -5.60
N ARG A 14 -17.83 -14.52 -6.36
CA ARG A 14 -17.37 -15.83 -5.84
C ARG A 14 -15.87 -15.91 -6.07
N VAL A 15 -15.09 -16.29 -5.08
CA VAL A 15 -13.66 -16.56 -5.29
C VAL A 15 -13.52 -17.93 -5.94
N ARG A 16 -12.80 -17.99 -7.06
CA ARG A 16 -12.41 -19.26 -7.69
C ARG A 16 -11.17 -19.86 -7.02
N GLU A 17 -10.94 -21.13 -7.30
CA GLU A 17 -9.83 -21.90 -6.76
C GLU A 17 -8.44 -21.47 -7.27
N ASP A 18 -8.37 -20.59 -8.28
CA ASP A 18 -7.13 -19.99 -8.82
C ASP A 18 -6.79 -18.64 -8.19
N GLY A 19 -7.65 -18.15 -7.31
CA GLY A 19 -7.41 -16.97 -6.52
C GLY A 19 -7.73 -15.62 -7.11
N ARG A 20 -8.39 -15.60 -8.25
CA ARG A 20 -8.89 -14.33 -8.75
C ARG A 20 -10.30 -14.13 -8.21
N VAL A 21 -10.62 -12.87 -7.91
CA VAL A 21 -11.98 -12.50 -7.55
C VAL A 21 -12.83 -12.56 -8.81
N GLU A 22 -13.86 -13.41 -8.82
CA GLU A 22 -14.84 -13.35 -9.89
C GLU A 22 -15.65 -12.07 -9.75
N VAL A 23 -15.49 -11.16 -10.70
CA VAL A 23 -16.20 -9.89 -10.75
C VAL A 23 -17.28 -10.00 -11.80
N ASN A 24 -18.53 -10.11 -11.37
CA ASN A 24 -19.68 -10.03 -12.28
C ASN A 24 -20.13 -8.58 -12.40
N LEU A 25 -19.73 -7.91 -13.48
CA LEU A 25 -20.02 -6.50 -13.68
C LEU A 25 -21.51 -6.21 -13.91
N ASP A 26 -22.27 -7.20 -14.38
CA ASP A 26 -23.73 -7.05 -14.57
C ASP A 26 -24.49 -7.15 -13.23
N SER A 27 -23.81 -7.56 -12.15
CA SER A 27 -24.41 -7.61 -10.81
C SER A 27 -24.78 -6.22 -10.29
N LYS A 28 -25.88 -6.15 -9.52
CA LYS A 28 -26.33 -4.88 -8.91
C LYS A 28 -25.26 -4.26 -8.00
N ALA A 29 -24.49 -5.10 -7.30
CA ALA A 29 -23.41 -4.65 -6.42
C ALA A 29 -22.25 -4.03 -7.21
N CYS A 30 -21.80 -4.66 -8.30
CA CYS A 30 -20.73 -4.10 -9.11
C CYS A 30 -21.16 -2.82 -9.84
N ARG A 31 -22.40 -2.74 -10.32
CA ARG A 31 -22.94 -1.50 -10.90
C ARG A 31 -23.01 -0.36 -9.89
N ALA A 32 -23.50 -0.63 -8.68
CA ALA A 32 -23.52 0.36 -7.61
C ALA A 32 -22.10 0.82 -7.22
N VAL A 33 -21.14 -0.11 -7.14
CA VAL A 33 -19.72 0.20 -6.87
C VAL A 33 -19.10 1.02 -8.02
N ALA A 34 -19.39 0.69 -9.28
CA ALA A 34 -18.93 1.45 -10.44
C ALA A 34 -19.49 2.88 -10.45
N GLU A 35 -20.78 3.06 -10.12
CA GLU A 35 -21.39 4.38 -9.93
C GLU A 35 -20.75 5.14 -8.74
N LEU A 36 -20.48 4.46 -7.62
CA LEU A 36 -19.79 5.00 -6.43
C LEU A 36 -18.30 5.28 -6.65
N ILE A 37 -17.67 4.76 -7.68
CA ILE A 37 -16.27 5.10 -8.02
C ILE A 37 -16.22 6.36 -8.90
N GLY A 38 -17.37 6.87 -9.35
CA GLY A 38 -17.51 8.24 -9.86
C GLY A 38 -16.81 8.51 -11.20
N THR A 39 -16.48 7.48 -11.97
CA THR A 39 -15.95 7.68 -13.33
C THR A 39 -17.10 7.68 -14.33
N SER A 40 -17.62 8.87 -14.63
CA SER A 40 -18.53 9.04 -15.75
C SER A 40 -17.82 8.61 -17.04
N PRO A 41 -18.43 7.75 -17.88
CA PRO A 41 -17.89 7.42 -19.21
C PRO A 41 -17.65 8.66 -20.10
N ALA A 42 -18.23 9.81 -19.74
CA ALA A 42 -18.26 11.03 -20.53
C ALA A 42 -16.97 11.90 -20.50
N GLU A 43 -16.02 11.66 -19.60
CA GLU A 43 -14.78 12.46 -19.54
C GLU A 43 -13.62 11.93 -20.40
N VAL A 44 -13.85 10.90 -21.21
CA VAL A 44 -12.76 10.21 -21.91
C VAL A 44 -13.07 10.01 -23.39
N ASP A 45 -13.32 11.12 -24.07
CA ASP A 45 -13.46 11.18 -25.52
C ASP A 45 -12.15 11.64 -26.19
N HIS A 46 -11.01 11.13 -25.69
CA HIS A 46 -9.78 11.16 -26.46
C HIS A 46 -9.79 9.94 -27.38
N PRO A 47 -9.74 10.11 -28.71
CA PRO A 47 -9.64 8.97 -29.61
C PRO A 47 -8.40 8.16 -29.22
N LEU A 48 -8.59 6.87 -29.00
CA LEU A 48 -7.52 5.89 -28.83
C LEU A 48 -6.71 5.88 -30.13
N GLY A 49 -5.71 6.76 -30.22
CA GLY A 49 -4.69 6.66 -31.24
C GLY A 49 -3.94 5.33 -31.09
N PRO A 50 -3.27 4.85 -32.15
CA PRO A 50 -2.35 3.73 -31.99
C PRO A 50 -1.38 4.03 -30.84
N PRO A 51 -0.98 3.02 -30.04
CA PRO A 51 0.01 3.23 -28.98
C PRO A 51 1.20 3.95 -29.61
N PRO A 52 1.73 5.01 -28.97
CA PRO A 52 2.86 5.74 -29.54
C PRO A 52 3.96 4.72 -29.87
N PRO A 53 4.60 4.85 -31.05
CA PRO A 53 5.75 4.03 -31.38
C PRO A 53 6.76 4.14 -30.23
N TYR A 54 7.52 3.06 -29.98
CA TYR A 54 8.56 3.02 -28.96
C TYR A 54 9.43 4.28 -29.05
N GLU A 55 9.16 5.25 -28.18
CA GLU A 55 10.02 6.40 -27.98
C GLU A 55 11.02 5.97 -26.91
N GLU A 56 12.29 5.85 -27.32
CA GLU A 56 13.38 5.83 -26.37
C GLU A 56 13.19 7.04 -25.46
N VAL A 57 12.94 6.79 -24.17
CA VAL A 57 12.94 7.83 -23.15
C VAL A 57 14.37 8.35 -23.14
N GLN A 58 14.62 9.41 -23.91
CA GLN A 58 15.88 10.13 -23.91
C GLN A 58 16.19 10.43 -22.44
N PRO A 59 17.35 10.01 -21.91
CA PRO A 59 17.73 10.34 -20.55
C PRO A 59 17.85 11.86 -20.50
N ILE A 60 16.80 12.53 -20.01
CA ILE A 60 16.86 13.94 -19.65
C ILE A 60 18.04 14.02 -18.71
N GLY A 61 19.08 14.77 -19.08
CA GLY A 61 20.34 14.86 -18.37
C GLY A 61 20.16 15.24 -16.90
N THR A 62 19.90 14.25 -16.05
CA THR A 62 19.73 14.35 -14.60
C THR A 62 21.07 14.68 -13.92
N GLN A 63 22.19 14.56 -14.64
CA GLN A 63 23.52 14.93 -14.17
C GLN A 63 23.65 16.41 -13.78
N GLN A 64 22.82 17.31 -14.32
CA GLN A 64 22.89 18.74 -13.97
C GLN A 64 21.97 19.15 -12.82
N LEU A 65 21.08 18.27 -12.32
CA LEU A 65 20.00 18.67 -11.40
C LEU A 65 20.12 18.21 -9.94
N LEU A 66 20.89 17.15 -9.60
CA LEU A 66 20.79 16.56 -8.25
C LEU A 66 22.11 16.49 -7.47
N GLY A 67 22.62 17.66 -7.08
CA GLY A 67 23.64 17.78 -6.02
C GLY A 67 23.10 17.64 -4.59
N ILE A 68 21.80 17.33 -4.42
CA ILE A 68 21.15 17.18 -3.11
C ILE A 68 21.12 15.71 -2.68
N ARG A 69 21.44 15.47 -1.40
CA ARG A 69 21.42 14.13 -0.80
C ARG A 69 20.17 13.97 0.06
N PHE A 70 19.46 12.85 -0.12
CA PHE A 70 18.25 12.49 0.61
C PHE A 70 18.46 11.23 1.44
N ASN A 71 17.78 11.16 2.59
CA ASN A 71 17.49 9.89 3.26
C ASN A 71 16.22 9.28 2.66
N ILE A 72 16.35 8.18 1.93
CA ILE A 72 15.22 7.52 1.27
C ILE A 72 14.96 6.20 1.97
N VAL A 73 13.70 5.99 2.37
CA VAL A 73 13.24 4.68 2.82
C VAL A 73 12.49 3.98 1.68
N ILE A 74 12.85 2.73 1.43
CA ILE A 74 12.21 1.87 0.44
C ILE A 74 11.42 0.79 1.18
N GLN A 75 10.10 0.87 1.16
CA GLN A 75 9.19 -0.06 1.86
C GLN A 75 8.71 -1.14 0.91
N VAL A 76 9.09 -2.40 1.17
CA VAL A 76 8.73 -3.53 0.31
C VAL A 76 8.15 -4.66 1.15
N VAL A 77 6.89 -5.00 0.87
CA VAL A 77 6.23 -6.21 1.40
C VAL A 77 6.14 -7.24 0.28
N GLY A 78 6.63 -8.45 0.52
CA GLY A 78 6.60 -9.51 -0.48
C GLY A 78 7.67 -10.59 -0.30
N SER A 79 7.82 -11.40 -1.34
CA SER A 79 8.80 -12.48 -1.44
C SER A 79 10.20 -11.96 -1.82
N ARG A 80 11.17 -12.87 -1.99
CA ARG A 80 12.49 -12.53 -2.54
C ARG A 80 12.39 -11.86 -3.91
N GLY A 81 11.41 -12.27 -4.73
CA GLY A 81 11.15 -11.70 -6.05
C GLY A 81 10.72 -10.22 -6.01
N ASP A 82 10.11 -9.79 -4.90
CA ASP A 82 9.72 -8.41 -4.68
C ASP A 82 10.90 -7.60 -4.12
N VAL A 83 11.66 -8.15 -3.17
CA VAL A 83 12.76 -7.43 -2.49
C VAL A 83 13.99 -7.24 -3.40
N GLN A 84 14.35 -8.25 -4.20
CA GLN A 84 15.56 -8.23 -5.02
C GLN A 84 15.62 -7.06 -6.03
N PRO A 85 14.55 -6.75 -6.78
CA PRO A 85 14.46 -5.54 -7.61
C PRO A 85 14.81 -4.25 -6.87
N PHE A 86 14.29 -4.06 -5.66
CA PHE A 86 14.51 -2.84 -4.88
C PHE A 86 15.91 -2.73 -4.27
N ILE A 87 16.63 -3.86 -4.13
CA ILE A 87 18.07 -3.81 -3.84
C ILE A 87 18.83 -3.20 -5.03
N ALA A 88 18.48 -3.56 -6.27
CA ALA A 88 19.10 -2.99 -7.46
C ALA A 88 18.84 -1.48 -7.53
N LEU A 89 17.58 -1.07 -7.32
CA LEU A 89 17.17 0.33 -7.24
C LEU A 89 17.93 1.09 -6.14
N GLY A 90 18.01 0.53 -4.94
CA GLY A 90 18.72 1.15 -3.82
C GLY A 90 20.20 1.38 -4.11
N LYS A 91 20.87 0.42 -4.76
CA LYS A 91 22.28 0.57 -5.17
C LYS A 91 22.45 1.65 -6.23
N GLU A 92 21.52 1.78 -7.17
CA GLU A 92 21.57 2.85 -8.16
C GLU A 92 21.37 4.22 -7.50
N LEU A 93 20.38 4.37 -6.62
CA LEU A 93 20.17 5.59 -5.84
C LEU A 93 21.39 5.99 -4.99
N GLN A 94 22.15 5.02 -4.45
CA GLN A 94 23.40 5.30 -3.74
C GLN A 94 24.47 5.93 -4.65
N LYS A 95 24.52 5.60 -5.95
CA LYS A 95 25.44 6.25 -6.91
C LYS A 95 25.14 7.74 -7.08
N HIS A 96 23.88 8.15 -6.84
CA HIS A 96 23.46 9.56 -6.79
C HIS A 96 23.67 10.21 -5.41
N GLY A 97 24.36 9.54 -4.48
CA GLY A 97 24.73 10.07 -3.17
C GLY A 97 23.62 10.05 -2.11
N HIS A 98 22.51 9.38 -2.38
CA HIS A 98 21.42 9.20 -1.41
C HIS A 98 21.78 8.14 -0.36
N ARG A 99 21.23 8.31 0.85
CA ARG A 99 21.32 7.33 1.93
C ARG A 99 20.06 6.47 1.89
N ILE A 100 20.23 5.17 1.66
CA ILE A 100 19.13 4.26 1.39
C ILE A 100 18.94 3.28 2.53
N ARG A 101 17.71 3.22 3.03
CA ARG A 101 17.22 2.21 3.96
C ARG A 101 16.14 1.38 3.30
N LEU A 102 16.33 0.07 3.20
CA LEU A 102 15.32 -0.85 2.71
C LEU A 102 14.59 -1.49 3.90
N ALA A 103 13.28 -1.29 3.96
CA ALA A 103 12.39 -1.79 4.99
C ALA A 103 11.57 -2.95 4.45
N THR A 104 11.79 -4.15 4.98
CA THR A 104 11.10 -5.38 4.56
C THR A 104 11.13 -6.43 5.68
N HIS A 105 10.67 -7.65 5.41
CA HIS A 105 10.60 -8.74 6.36
C HIS A 105 11.99 -9.12 6.93
N ASP A 106 12.02 -9.51 8.20
CA ASP A 106 13.25 -9.83 8.95
C ASP A 106 14.16 -10.85 8.26
N ILE A 107 13.56 -11.83 7.57
CA ILE A 107 14.30 -12.90 6.89
C ILE A 107 15.25 -12.39 5.79
N PHE A 108 15.01 -11.19 5.26
CA PHE A 108 15.83 -10.59 4.20
C PHE A 108 16.92 -9.66 4.75
N ALA A 109 17.05 -9.52 6.07
CA ALA A 109 18.00 -8.60 6.69
C ALA A 109 19.44 -8.79 6.20
N THR A 110 19.93 -10.04 6.17
CA THR A 110 21.28 -10.37 5.70
C THR A 110 21.43 -10.10 4.20
N PHE A 111 20.39 -10.41 3.41
CA PHE A 111 20.41 -10.21 1.96
C PHE A 111 20.53 -8.73 1.57
N VAL A 112 19.81 -7.86 2.30
CA VAL A 112 19.86 -6.40 2.12
C VAL A 112 21.21 -5.85 2.56
N ARG A 113 21.67 -6.19 3.78
CA ARG A 113 22.94 -5.67 4.32
C ARG A 113 24.16 -6.08 3.50
N ASN A 114 24.20 -7.33 3.03
CA ASN A 114 25.28 -7.80 2.14
C ASN A 114 25.35 -7.05 0.81
N SER A 115 24.28 -6.35 0.43
CA SER A 115 24.23 -5.52 -0.77
C SER A 115 24.69 -4.08 -0.52
N GLY A 116 25.06 -3.72 0.72
CA GLY A 116 25.54 -2.38 1.09
C GLY A 116 24.44 -1.37 1.46
N LEU A 117 23.21 -1.83 1.66
CA LEU A 117 22.06 -1.00 2.03
C LEU A 117 21.78 -1.08 3.53
N GLU A 118 21.22 -0.02 4.13
CA GLU A 118 20.67 -0.09 5.48
C GLU A 118 19.38 -0.92 5.49
N PHE A 119 19.11 -1.61 6.60
CA PHE A 119 17.96 -2.49 6.74
C PHE A 119 17.12 -2.09 7.95
N TYR A 120 15.80 -2.08 7.78
CA TYR A 120 14.86 -1.95 8.89
C TYR A 120 13.78 -3.04 8.85
N PRO A 121 13.54 -3.77 9.94
CA PRO A 121 12.52 -4.81 9.97
C PRO A 121 11.13 -4.21 10.08
N ILE A 122 10.22 -4.65 9.21
CA ILE A 122 8.80 -4.27 9.30
C ILE A 122 7.93 -5.36 9.92
N GLY A 123 8.51 -6.50 10.32
CA GLY A 123 7.76 -7.65 10.79
C GLY A 123 7.06 -8.41 9.66
N GLY A 124 6.16 -9.31 10.04
CA GLY A 124 5.48 -10.22 9.13
C GLY A 124 6.39 -11.29 8.50
N ASN A 125 5.81 -12.45 8.19
CA ASN A 125 6.53 -13.55 7.57
C ASN A 125 6.01 -13.78 6.13
N PRO A 126 6.84 -13.59 5.10
CA PRO A 126 6.42 -13.74 3.71
C PRO A 126 6.06 -15.18 3.36
N ALA A 127 6.67 -16.18 4.01
CA ALA A 127 6.28 -17.58 3.82
C ALA A 127 4.86 -17.83 4.37
N GLU A 128 4.51 -17.23 5.52
CA GLU A 128 3.15 -17.33 6.04
C GLU A 128 2.12 -16.56 5.19
N LEU A 129 2.51 -15.44 4.59
CA LEU A 129 1.69 -14.68 3.63
C LEU A 129 1.44 -15.51 2.36
N MET A 130 2.50 -16.06 1.77
CA MET A 130 2.42 -16.87 0.55
C MET A 130 1.68 -18.18 0.78
N ALA A 131 1.91 -18.87 1.89
CA ALA A 131 1.17 -20.09 2.23
C ALA A 131 -0.33 -19.82 2.42
N TYR A 132 -0.68 -18.64 2.98
CA TYR A 132 -2.08 -18.23 3.06
C TYR A 132 -2.66 -17.93 1.68
N MET A 133 -1.93 -17.22 0.81
CA MET A 133 -2.36 -16.99 -0.57
C MET A 133 -2.50 -18.30 -1.35
N VAL A 134 -1.61 -19.28 -1.20
CA VAL A 134 -1.80 -20.59 -1.85
C VAL A 134 -3.09 -21.28 -1.37
N LYS A 135 -3.39 -21.21 -0.07
CA LYS A 135 -4.61 -21.81 0.52
C LYS A 135 -5.89 -21.01 0.22
N ASN A 136 -5.76 -19.69 0.13
CA ASN A 136 -6.83 -18.73 -0.13
C ASN A 136 -6.37 -17.84 -1.27
N PRO A 137 -6.42 -18.33 -2.52
CA PRO A 137 -5.77 -17.64 -3.60
C PRO A 137 -6.44 -16.30 -3.90
N GLY A 138 -7.68 -16.05 -3.44
CA GLY A 138 -8.42 -14.81 -3.68
C GLY A 138 -8.57 -13.87 -2.50
N LEU A 139 -8.98 -12.64 -2.83
CA LEU A 139 -9.11 -11.53 -1.88
C LEU A 139 -10.21 -11.75 -0.84
N ILE A 140 -11.21 -12.58 -1.13
CA ILE A 140 -12.25 -12.95 -0.16
C ILE A 140 -11.83 -14.26 0.53
N PRO A 141 -11.61 -14.25 1.86
CA PRO A 141 -11.25 -15.45 2.61
C PRO A 141 -12.32 -16.53 2.49
N GLN A 142 -11.92 -17.80 2.39
CA GLN A 142 -12.88 -18.90 2.43
C GLN A 142 -13.46 -19.08 3.86
N LEU A 143 -14.69 -19.58 3.95
CA LEU A 143 -15.41 -19.73 5.22
C LEU A 143 -14.66 -20.61 6.25
N HIS A 144 -13.87 -21.57 5.78
CA HIS A 144 -13.04 -22.41 6.63
C HIS A 144 -11.88 -21.64 7.28
N SER A 145 -11.27 -20.69 6.56
CA SER A 145 -10.17 -19.84 7.05
C SER A 145 -10.66 -18.79 8.07
N LEU A 146 -11.91 -18.34 7.94
CA LEU A 146 -12.56 -17.51 8.95
C LEU A 146 -12.76 -18.26 10.28
N ARG A 147 -13.15 -19.54 10.22
CA ARG A 147 -13.36 -20.38 11.41
C ARG A 147 -12.05 -20.80 12.10
N ALA A 148 -10.94 -20.86 11.36
CA ALA A 148 -9.63 -21.23 11.87
C ALA A 148 -8.89 -20.09 12.59
N GLY A 149 -9.42 -18.85 12.57
CA GLY A 149 -8.78 -17.68 13.18
C GLY A 149 -7.65 -17.08 12.33
N ASP A 150 -7.40 -17.61 11.13
CA ASP A 150 -6.35 -17.15 10.23
C ASP A 150 -6.49 -15.67 9.88
N VAL A 151 -7.73 -15.20 9.64
CA VAL A 151 -8.01 -13.80 9.29
C VAL A 151 -7.59 -12.83 10.39
N GLN A 152 -7.83 -13.17 11.66
CA GLN A 152 -7.45 -12.32 12.78
C GLN A 152 -5.92 -12.23 12.92
N LYS A 153 -5.22 -13.37 12.85
CA LYS A 153 -3.74 -13.40 12.86
C LYS A 153 -3.15 -12.56 11.72
N LYS A 154 -3.77 -12.59 10.53
CA LYS A 154 -3.31 -11.79 9.38
C LYS A 154 -3.56 -10.29 9.56
N ARG A 155 -4.69 -9.90 10.14
CA ARG A 155 -4.97 -8.50 10.46
C ARG A 155 -3.99 -7.95 11.50
N GLU A 156 -3.62 -8.76 12.49
CA GLU A 156 -2.57 -8.42 13.47
C GLU A 156 -1.21 -8.24 12.80
N MET A 157 -0.84 -9.16 11.90
CA MET A 157 0.40 -9.04 11.12
C MET A 157 0.40 -7.80 10.21
N VAL A 158 -0.72 -7.43 9.59
CA VAL A 158 -0.81 -6.16 8.85
C VAL A 158 -0.62 -4.98 9.79
N ALA A 159 -1.25 -4.98 10.97
CA ALA A 159 -1.06 -3.91 11.96
C ALA A 159 0.41 -3.79 12.42
N GLU A 160 1.11 -4.90 12.60
CA GLU A 160 2.55 -4.94 12.85
C GLU A 160 3.33 -4.32 11.69
N MET A 161 3.05 -4.71 10.45
CA MET A 161 3.70 -4.15 9.26
C MET A 161 3.46 -2.65 9.10
N LEU A 162 2.25 -2.16 9.39
CA LEU A 162 1.95 -0.73 9.38
C LEU A 162 2.86 0.02 10.38
N ASP A 163 2.99 -0.48 11.62
CA ASP A 163 3.87 0.11 12.62
C ASP A 163 5.35 0.02 12.21
N GLY A 164 5.79 -1.14 11.71
CA GLY A 164 7.13 -1.37 11.20
C GLY A 164 7.50 -0.40 10.07
N CYS A 165 6.61 -0.20 9.10
CA CYS A 165 6.76 0.77 8.02
C CYS A 165 6.87 2.21 8.57
N TRP A 166 6.02 2.62 9.52
CA TRP A 166 6.15 3.94 10.14
C TRP A 166 7.49 4.12 10.86
N ARG A 167 7.88 3.16 11.69
CA ARG A 167 9.14 3.22 12.42
C ARG A 167 10.34 3.23 11.47
N SER A 168 10.26 2.54 10.33
CA SER A 168 11.34 2.57 9.33
C SER A 168 11.66 3.98 8.83
N CYS A 169 10.66 4.88 8.84
CA CYS A 169 10.80 6.26 8.42
C CYS A 169 11.49 7.15 9.46
N ILE A 170 11.39 6.86 10.76
CA ILE A 170 11.76 7.81 11.83
C ILE A 170 12.67 7.25 12.92
N ALA A 171 12.77 5.93 13.06
CA ALA A 171 13.55 5.31 14.11
C ALA A 171 15.00 5.11 13.70
N ASP A 172 15.88 5.09 14.69
CA ASP A 172 17.28 4.73 14.50
C ASP A 172 17.41 3.30 13.96
N ASP A 173 18.53 3.00 13.31
CA ASP A 173 18.84 1.62 12.93
C ASP A 173 18.85 0.73 14.19
N PRO A 174 18.12 -0.40 14.21
CA PRO A 174 17.94 -1.19 15.41
C PRO A 174 19.25 -1.82 15.93
N VAL A 175 20.25 -2.00 15.07
CA VAL A 175 21.54 -2.64 15.39
C VAL A 175 22.61 -1.58 15.66
N THR A 176 22.86 -0.72 14.68
CA THR A 176 23.94 0.29 14.75
C THR A 176 23.56 1.52 15.57
N LYS A 177 22.27 1.69 15.90
CA LYS A 177 21.71 2.89 16.55
C LYS A 177 21.96 4.18 15.77
N THR A 178 22.28 4.08 14.49
CA THR A 178 22.49 5.25 13.63
C THR A 178 21.16 5.95 13.39
N PRO A 179 21.03 7.26 13.69
CA PRO A 179 19.79 7.98 13.46
C PRO A 179 19.37 8.01 12.00
N PHE A 180 18.07 7.93 11.76
CA PHE A 180 17.51 8.00 10.41
C PHE A 180 16.12 8.64 10.44
N VAL A 181 15.93 9.64 9.57
CA VAL A 181 14.62 10.24 9.32
C VAL A 181 14.49 10.41 7.82
N ALA A 182 13.46 9.80 7.25
CA ALA A 182 13.15 9.79 5.83
C ALA A 182 12.83 11.20 5.32
N GLU A 183 13.20 11.45 4.07
CA GLU A 183 12.96 12.68 3.31
C GLU A 183 12.22 12.39 1.99
N ALA A 184 12.14 11.12 1.62
CA ALA A 184 11.28 10.58 0.57
C ALA A 184 10.99 9.10 0.85
N ILE A 185 9.87 8.61 0.35
CA ILE A 185 9.45 7.20 0.45
C ILE A 185 9.33 6.63 -0.96
N ILE A 186 9.92 5.46 -1.18
CA ILE A 186 9.59 4.59 -2.31
C ILE A 186 8.90 3.36 -1.74
N ALA A 187 7.80 2.90 -2.31
CA ALA A 187 7.10 1.73 -1.79
C ALA A 187 6.42 0.89 -2.86
N ASN A 188 6.17 -0.39 -2.57
CA ASN A 188 5.20 -1.17 -3.32
C ASN A 188 3.80 -1.10 -2.66
N PRO A 189 2.70 -1.21 -3.44
CA PRO A 189 1.34 -1.13 -2.91
C PRO A 189 1.02 -2.11 -1.76
N PRO A 190 1.51 -3.37 -1.76
CA PRO A 190 1.27 -4.31 -0.65
C PRO A 190 1.75 -3.87 0.73
N SER A 191 2.53 -2.78 0.85
CA SER A 191 2.95 -2.23 2.13
C SER A 191 1.84 -1.49 2.89
N PHE A 192 0.82 -0.95 2.18
CA PHE A 192 -0.36 -0.20 2.69
C PHE A 192 -0.09 1.04 3.56
N ALA A 193 1.09 1.17 4.19
CA ALA A 193 1.44 2.26 5.10
C ALA A 193 1.91 3.52 4.36
N HIS A 194 2.33 3.38 3.11
CA HIS A 194 3.12 4.35 2.36
C HIS A 194 2.50 5.76 2.27
N ILE A 195 1.24 5.88 1.81
CA ILE A 195 0.53 7.17 1.67
C ILE A 195 0.39 7.84 3.03
N HIS A 196 0.11 7.06 4.06
CA HIS A 196 -0.15 7.56 5.41
C HIS A 196 1.14 8.00 6.11
N CYS A 197 2.25 7.27 5.91
CA CYS A 197 3.58 7.71 6.36
C CYS A 197 3.99 9.01 5.68
N ALA A 198 3.79 9.10 4.36
CA ALA A 198 4.06 10.30 3.58
C ALA A 198 3.20 11.49 4.04
N GLN A 199 1.93 11.24 4.38
CA GLN A 199 1.03 12.24 4.95
C GLN A 199 1.51 12.74 6.31
N ALA A 200 1.84 11.85 7.24
CA ALA A 200 2.31 12.22 8.58
C ALA A 200 3.61 13.03 8.55
N LEU A 201 4.49 12.76 7.57
CA LEU A 201 5.78 13.44 7.43
C LEU A 201 5.77 14.62 6.43
N GLY A 202 4.72 14.78 5.63
CA GLY A 202 4.69 15.77 4.54
C GLY A 202 5.89 15.64 3.58
N ILE A 203 6.25 14.42 3.20
CA ILE A 203 7.37 14.10 2.30
C ILE A 203 6.87 13.40 1.02
N PRO A 204 7.62 13.48 -0.11
CA PRO A 204 7.23 12.84 -1.35
C PRO A 204 7.17 11.30 -1.22
N LEU A 205 6.19 10.72 -1.91
CA LEU A 205 6.00 9.29 -2.08
C LEU A 205 6.05 8.93 -3.56
N HIS A 206 6.73 7.84 -3.88
CA HIS A 206 6.73 7.24 -5.21
C HIS A 206 6.41 5.74 -5.09
N LEU A 207 5.41 5.27 -5.83
CA LEU A 207 5.06 3.86 -5.88
C LEU A 207 5.78 3.15 -7.02
N MET A 208 6.38 1.99 -6.75
CA MET A 208 6.98 1.18 -7.78
C MET A 208 6.49 -0.26 -7.65
N PHE A 209 6.12 -0.88 -8.78
CA PHE A 209 5.62 -2.24 -8.72
C PHE A 209 5.80 -3.01 -10.01
N THR A 210 5.87 -4.34 -9.89
CA THR A 210 5.97 -5.25 -11.04
C THR A 210 4.59 -5.66 -11.56
N MET A 211 3.52 -5.51 -10.77
CA MET A 211 2.17 -5.89 -11.16
C MET A 211 1.34 -4.63 -11.45
N PRO A 212 0.51 -4.61 -12.51
CA PRO A 212 -0.39 -3.49 -12.75
C PRO A 212 -1.35 -3.24 -11.59
N TRP A 213 -1.44 -1.97 -11.19
CA TRP A 213 -2.21 -1.51 -10.03
C TRP A 213 -3.02 -0.23 -10.31
N SER A 214 -2.82 0.40 -11.47
CA SER A 214 -3.48 1.63 -11.91
C SER A 214 -4.53 1.32 -12.95
N SER A 215 -5.72 1.87 -12.76
CA SER A 215 -6.86 1.68 -13.65
C SER A 215 -6.51 1.95 -15.11
N THR A 216 -6.87 1.02 -16.00
CA THR A 216 -6.72 1.15 -17.45
C THR A 216 -7.78 0.32 -18.18
N ARG A 217 -8.12 0.75 -19.38
CA ARG A 217 -8.98 0.03 -20.34
C ARG A 217 -8.26 -1.08 -21.07
N ALA A 218 -6.93 -1.07 -21.11
CA ALA A 218 -6.14 -1.98 -21.94
C ALA A 218 -6.19 -3.43 -21.45
N PHE A 219 -6.19 -3.64 -20.13
CA PHE A 219 -6.18 -4.98 -19.51
C PHE A 219 -6.75 -4.95 -18.09
N PRO A 220 -7.32 -6.06 -17.61
CA PRO A 220 -7.92 -6.11 -16.29
C PRO A 220 -6.86 -6.15 -15.19
N HIS A 221 -7.28 -5.77 -13.97
CA HIS A 221 -6.51 -5.95 -12.77
C HIS A 221 -6.11 -7.43 -12.61
N PRO A 222 -4.82 -7.77 -12.40
CA PRO A 222 -4.36 -9.17 -12.41
C PRO A 222 -5.04 -10.09 -11.38
N LEU A 223 -5.49 -9.53 -10.24
CA LEU A 223 -6.25 -10.26 -9.21
C LEU A 223 -7.76 -10.42 -9.51
N ALA A 224 -8.25 -9.88 -10.63
CA ALA A 224 -9.65 -9.98 -11.03
C ALA A 224 -9.84 -11.03 -12.14
N ASN A 225 -10.97 -11.73 -12.09
CA ASN A 225 -11.47 -12.55 -13.17
C ASN A 225 -12.84 -12.03 -13.58
N LEU A 226 -12.90 -11.39 -14.74
CA LEU A 226 -14.08 -10.67 -15.16
C LEU A 226 -15.11 -11.60 -15.81
N LYS A 227 -16.36 -11.45 -15.42
CA LYS A 227 -17.53 -11.98 -16.14
C LYS A 227 -18.46 -10.82 -16.47
N TYR A 228 -18.83 -10.71 -17.73
CA TYR A 228 -19.75 -9.70 -18.23
C TYR A 228 -20.41 -10.20 -19.52
N SER A 229 -21.69 -9.86 -19.73
CA SER A 229 -22.40 -10.06 -21.00
C SER A 229 -22.61 -8.76 -21.75
N ASP A 230 -22.95 -7.68 -21.03
CA ASP A 230 -23.46 -6.46 -21.64
C ASP A 230 -22.47 -5.28 -21.53
N THR A 231 -21.45 -5.40 -20.69
CA THR A 231 -20.41 -4.36 -20.48
C THR A 231 -19.28 -4.51 -21.52
N SER A 232 -18.79 -3.41 -22.09
CA SER A 232 -17.61 -3.49 -22.97
C SER A 232 -16.37 -4.00 -22.21
N GLN A 233 -15.52 -4.77 -22.89
CA GLN A 233 -14.28 -5.31 -22.29
C GLN A 233 -13.37 -4.20 -21.72
N GLU A 234 -13.30 -3.06 -22.39
CA GLU A 234 -12.50 -1.90 -21.96
C GLU A 234 -13.00 -1.30 -20.64
N MET A 235 -14.32 -1.11 -20.51
CA MET A 235 -14.92 -0.66 -19.26
C MET A 235 -14.76 -1.72 -18.16
N ALA A 236 -14.88 -2.99 -18.53
CA ALA A 236 -14.71 -4.10 -17.61
C ALA A 236 -13.30 -4.15 -17.02
N ASN A 237 -12.28 -3.95 -17.88
CA ASN A 237 -10.89 -3.81 -17.47
C ASN A 237 -10.72 -2.66 -16.49
N TYR A 238 -11.26 -1.48 -16.81
CA TYR A 238 -11.11 -0.28 -15.98
C TYR A 238 -11.74 -0.47 -14.58
N PHE A 239 -12.98 -0.96 -14.51
CA PHE A 239 -13.68 -1.14 -13.23
C PHE A 239 -13.07 -2.23 -12.34
N SER A 240 -12.37 -3.19 -12.92
CA SER A 240 -11.72 -4.27 -12.16
C SER A 240 -10.75 -3.76 -11.09
N TYR A 241 -10.04 -2.65 -11.37
CA TYR A 241 -9.09 -2.04 -10.45
C TYR A 241 -9.79 -1.46 -9.22
N GLY A 242 -10.82 -0.65 -9.44
CA GLY A 242 -11.59 -0.05 -8.36
C GLY A 242 -12.30 -1.09 -7.48
N ILE A 243 -12.75 -2.21 -8.06
CA ILE A 243 -13.37 -3.30 -7.30
C ILE A 243 -12.34 -4.02 -6.42
N VAL A 244 -11.15 -4.29 -6.94
CA VAL A 244 -10.07 -4.93 -6.16
C VAL A 244 -9.61 -4.02 -5.03
N GLU A 245 -9.42 -2.73 -5.29
CA GLU A 245 -9.07 -1.74 -4.27
C GLU A 245 -10.17 -1.60 -3.22
N TRP A 246 -11.44 -1.61 -3.64
CA TRP A 246 -12.57 -1.55 -2.73
C TRP A 246 -12.60 -2.76 -1.79
N LEU A 247 -12.44 -3.98 -2.32
CA LEU A 247 -12.38 -5.20 -1.51
C LEU A 247 -11.20 -5.19 -0.54
N THR A 248 -10.05 -4.70 -0.99
CA THR A 248 -8.84 -4.56 -0.16
C THR A 248 -9.11 -3.58 0.99
N TRP A 249 -9.71 -2.43 0.70
CA TRP A 249 -10.06 -1.43 1.71
C TRP A 249 -11.14 -1.91 2.68
N GLN A 250 -12.15 -2.66 2.23
CA GLN A 250 -13.13 -3.26 3.14
C GLN A 250 -12.49 -4.27 4.11
N GLY A 251 -11.45 -4.98 3.68
CA GLY A 251 -10.74 -5.94 4.52
C GLY A 251 -9.77 -5.33 5.53
N LEU A 252 -9.18 -4.17 5.21
CA LEU A 252 -8.06 -3.58 5.97
C LEU A 252 -8.27 -2.15 6.45
N GLY A 253 -9.26 -1.43 5.93
CA GLY A 253 -9.45 0.01 6.17
C GLY A 253 -9.67 0.36 7.64
N ASP A 254 -10.30 -0.53 8.42
CA ASP A 254 -10.48 -0.35 9.87
C ASP A 254 -9.18 -0.54 10.67
N VAL A 255 -8.33 -1.49 10.25
CA VAL A 255 -6.97 -1.69 10.80
C VAL A 255 -6.11 -0.47 10.50
N ILE A 256 -6.13 -0.01 9.25
CA ILE A 256 -5.41 1.17 8.78
C ILE A 256 -5.87 2.40 9.55
N ASN A 257 -7.17 2.66 9.65
CA ASN A 257 -7.71 3.82 10.38
C ASN A 257 -7.41 3.78 11.88
N SER A 258 -7.44 2.58 12.49
CA SER A 258 -7.04 2.41 13.90
C SER A 258 -5.56 2.77 14.10
N TRP A 259 -4.69 2.38 13.17
CA TRP A 259 -3.27 2.75 13.21
C TRP A 259 -3.03 4.23 12.87
N ARG A 260 -3.74 4.81 11.90
CA ARG A 260 -3.69 6.24 11.56
C ARG A 260 -3.96 7.14 12.76
N SER A 261 -4.89 6.74 13.64
CA SER A 261 -5.16 7.49 14.87
C SER A 261 -3.97 7.58 15.82
N LYS A 262 -3.01 6.63 15.77
CA LYS A 262 -1.76 6.67 16.54
C LYS A 262 -0.74 7.66 15.95
N LEU A 263 -0.94 8.07 14.70
CA LEU A 263 -0.13 9.05 13.99
C LEU A 263 -0.79 10.44 14.00
N ASP A 264 -1.85 10.63 14.80
CA ASP A 264 -2.69 11.83 14.82
C ASP A 264 -3.27 12.20 13.44
N LEU A 265 -3.53 11.20 12.60
CA LEU A 265 -4.18 11.38 11.30
C LEU A 265 -5.68 11.08 11.38
N GLU A 266 -6.46 11.87 10.64
CA GLU A 266 -7.91 11.64 10.50
C GLU A 266 -8.21 10.30 9.80
N PRO A 267 -9.32 9.61 10.16
CA PRO A 267 -9.71 8.40 9.46
C PRO A 267 -10.05 8.68 7.99
N VAL A 268 -9.68 7.77 7.10
CA VAL A 268 -10.07 7.82 5.68
C VAL A 268 -11.40 7.07 5.48
N PRO A 269 -12.41 7.69 4.84
CA PRO A 269 -13.69 7.07 4.55
C PRO A 269 -13.58 5.84 3.66
N ALA A 270 -14.56 4.94 3.77
CA ALA A 270 -14.65 3.72 2.95
C ALA A 270 -14.76 3.99 1.44
N THR A 271 -15.25 5.16 1.05
CA THR A 271 -15.40 5.58 -0.36
C THR A 271 -14.13 6.20 -0.93
N GLU A 272 -13.28 6.81 -0.10
CA GLU A 272 -12.05 7.49 -0.55
C GLU A 272 -10.84 6.57 -0.55
N GLY A 273 -10.75 5.68 0.46
CA GLY A 273 -9.62 4.76 0.63
C GLY A 273 -9.19 4.02 -0.64
N PRO A 274 -10.12 3.39 -1.38
CA PRO A 274 -9.79 2.66 -2.61
C PRO A 274 -9.15 3.51 -3.71
N MET A 275 -9.42 4.83 -3.71
CA MET A 275 -9.04 5.74 -4.81
C MET A 275 -7.84 6.62 -4.46
N LEU A 276 -7.26 6.51 -3.26
CA LEU A 276 -6.23 7.44 -2.78
C LEU A 276 -5.06 7.61 -3.76
N THR A 277 -4.54 6.53 -4.34
CA THR A 277 -3.43 6.59 -5.30
C THR A 277 -3.78 7.46 -6.52
N GLN A 278 -5.00 7.31 -7.05
CA GLN A 278 -5.49 8.05 -8.20
C GLN A 278 -5.85 9.49 -7.84
N THR A 279 -6.62 9.70 -6.77
CA THR A 279 -7.07 11.03 -6.32
C THR A 279 -5.91 11.92 -5.94
N LEU A 280 -4.89 11.37 -5.27
CA LEU A 280 -3.68 12.11 -4.86
C LEU A 280 -2.63 12.20 -5.98
N LYS A 281 -2.86 11.58 -7.15
CA LYS A 281 -1.93 11.53 -8.29
C LYS A 281 -0.52 11.09 -7.86
N ILE A 282 -0.45 10.04 -7.03
CA ILE A 282 0.83 9.54 -6.52
C ILE A 282 1.68 9.05 -7.70
N PRO A 283 2.92 9.55 -7.88
CA PRO A 283 3.83 9.06 -8.90
C PRO A 283 3.98 7.54 -8.83
N PHE A 284 3.88 6.87 -9.97
CA PHE A 284 3.93 5.41 -10.06
C PHE A 284 4.88 4.99 -11.19
N THR A 285 5.80 4.07 -10.91
CA THR A 285 6.66 3.47 -11.94
C THR A 285 6.50 1.96 -11.96
N TYR A 286 6.15 1.43 -13.13
CA TYR A 286 6.04 0.00 -13.36
C TYR A 286 7.36 -0.60 -13.83
N CYS A 287 7.77 -1.66 -13.12
CA CYS A 287 9.07 -2.31 -13.27
C CYS A 287 9.01 -3.48 -14.27
N TRP A 288 8.47 -3.24 -15.47
CA TRP A 288 8.45 -4.22 -16.56
C TRP A 288 8.93 -3.62 -17.88
N SER A 289 9.32 -4.50 -18.80
CA SER A 289 9.79 -4.11 -20.13
C SER A 289 8.65 -3.51 -20.97
N PRO A 290 8.80 -2.29 -21.52
CA PRO A 290 7.87 -1.75 -22.52
C PRO A 290 7.82 -2.58 -23.81
N ALA A 291 8.87 -3.36 -24.12
CA ALA A 291 8.84 -4.29 -25.25
C ALA A 291 7.88 -5.47 -25.05
N LEU A 292 7.59 -5.82 -23.80
CA LEU A 292 6.60 -6.84 -23.44
C LEU A 292 5.22 -6.23 -23.22
N MET A 293 5.15 -5.11 -22.49
CA MET A 293 3.92 -4.37 -22.24
C MET A 293 4.19 -2.86 -22.27
N ALA A 294 3.76 -2.23 -23.36
CA ALA A 294 3.82 -0.79 -23.50
C ALA A 294 2.95 -0.08 -22.46
N LYS A 295 3.29 1.18 -22.16
CA LYS A 295 2.46 2.07 -21.35
C LYS A 295 1.09 2.24 -22.03
N PRO A 296 -0.03 1.91 -21.36
CA PRO A 296 -1.38 2.24 -21.82
C PRO A 296 -1.55 3.72 -22.14
N ALA A 297 -2.28 4.01 -23.22
CA ALA A 297 -2.51 5.38 -23.68
C ALA A 297 -3.38 6.22 -22.72
N ASP A 298 -4.19 5.56 -21.89
CA ASP A 298 -5.06 6.19 -20.88
C ASP A 298 -4.35 6.44 -19.55
N TRP A 299 -3.06 6.11 -19.42
CA TRP A 299 -2.29 6.41 -18.22
C TRP A 299 -1.72 7.83 -18.23
N PRO A 300 -1.83 8.55 -17.09
CA PRO A 300 -1.35 9.92 -16.98
C PRO A 300 0.18 10.01 -16.99
N ALA A 301 0.70 11.24 -17.11
CA ALA A 301 2.14 11.50 -17.20
C ALA A 301 2.95 11.11 -15.94
N HIS A 302 2.31 11.00 -14.77
CA HIS A 302 2.96 10.59 -13.52
C HIS A 302 3.04 9.05 -13.34
N VAL A 303 2.54 8.28 -14.32
CA VAL A 303 2.62 6.83 -14.35
C VAL A 303 3.58 6.41 -15.47
N ASP A 304 4.71 5.83 -15.10
CA ASP A 304 5.80 5.46 -16.01
C ASP A 304 5.94 3.93 -16.14
N VAL A 305 6.49 3.46 -17.26
CA VAL A 305 6.97 2.08 -17.45
C VAL A 305 8.44 2.18 -17.78
N CYS A 306 9.31 1.57 -16.96
CA CYS A 306 10.74 1.85 -17.00
C CYS A 306 11.61 0.72 -17.57
N GLY A 307 11.13 -0.52 -17.58
CA GLY A 307 11.96 -1.71 -17.79
C GLY A 307 12.02 -2.58 -16.53
N PHE A 308 12.45 -3.84 -16.69
CA PHE A 308 12.66 -4.72 -15.54
C PHE A 308 13.92 -4.33 -14.76
N PHE A 309 13.89 -4.54 -13.44
CA PHE A 309 15.05 -4.32 -12.57
C PHE A 309 15.94 -5.54 -12.55
N PHE A 310 16.91 -5.57 -13.45
CA PHE A 310 17.93 -6.59 -13.44
C PHE A 310 19.12 -6.19 -12.58
N ARG A 311 19.77 -7.19 -11.98
CA ARG A 311 21.12 -7.07 -11.43
C ARG A 311 22.12 -7.61 -12.43
N ASP A 312 23.37 -7.21 -12.25
CA ASP A 312 24.49 -7.90 -12.87
C ASP A 312 24.51 -9.36 -12.43
N ALA A 313 24.79 -10.25 -13.38
CA ALA A 313 24.96 -11.66 -13.08
C ALA A 313 26.10 -11.81 -12.05
N PRO A 314 25.89 -12.55 -10.95
CA PRO A 314 26.97 -12.80 -10.01
C PRO A 314 28.09 -13.60 -10.69
N ASP A 315 29.34 -13.41 -10.25
CA ASP A 315 30.44 -14.31 -10.60
C ASP A 315 30.17 -15.68 -9.97
N TYR A 316 29.43 -16.51 -10.70
CA TYR A 316 28.96 -17.82 -10.26
C TYR A 316 29.79 -18.91 -10.92
N LYS A 317 30.38 -19.75 -10.07
CA LYS A 317 31.09 -20.95 -10.52
C LYS A 317 30.17 -22.16 -10.32
N PRO A 318 29.67 -22.79 -11.41
CA PRO A 318 28.79 -23.94 -11.28
C PRO A 318 29.54 -25.11 -10.63
N PRO A 319 28.85 -25.96 -9.85
CA PRO A 319 29.39 -27.24 -9.43
C PRO A 319 29.81 -28.09 -10.64
N GLN A 320 30.89 -28.84 -10.50
CA GLN A 320 31.43 -29.67 -11.60
C GLN A 320 30.37 -30.62 -12.20
N SER A 321 29.46 -31.13 -11.38
CA SER A 321 28.36 -31.99 -11.82
C SER A 321 27.36 -31.26 -12.73
N LEU A 322 27.08 -29.99 -12.48
CA LEU A 322 26.19 -29.16 -13.31
C LEU A 322 26.88 -28.81 -14.63
N ASP A 323 28.15 -28.40 -14.56
CA ASP A 323 28.95 -28.06 -15.74
C ASP A 323 29.10 -29.28 -16.67
N ALA A 324 29.44 -30.44 -16.11
CA ALA A 324 29.50 -31.70 -16.86
C ALA A 324 28.15 -32.07 -17.49
N PHE A 325 27.04 -31.90 -16.76
CA PHE A 325 25.71 -32.15 -17.31
C PHE A 325 25.41 -31.21 -18.49
N LEU A 326 25.70 -29.91 -18.37
CA LEU A 326 25.47 -28.95 -19.44
C LEU A 326 26.29 -29.29 -20.69
N GLN A 327 27.56 -29.67 -20.55
CA GLN A 327 28.47 -30.00 -21.65
C GLN A 327 28.15 -31.33 -22.34
N ASN A 328 27.61 -32.31 -21.62
CA ASN A 328 27.36 -33.66 -22.14
C ASN A 328 26.03 -33.83 -22.90
N GLY A 329 25.65 -32.86 -23.75
CA GLY A 329 24.48 -33.00 -24.64
C GLY A 329 23.81 -31.69 -25.09
N PRO A 330 22.61 -31.75 -25.69
CA PRO A 330 21.88 -30.57 -26.17
C PRO A 330 21.32 -29.72 -25.02
N PRO A 331 21.19 -28.38 -25.16
CA PRO A 331 20.74 -27.51 -24.08
C PRO A 331 19.44 -28.00 -23.41
N PRO A 332 19.40 -28.18 -22.07
CA PRO A 332 18.22 -28.70 -21.38
C PRO A 332 17.11 -27.67 -21.26
N VAL A 333 15.90 -28.13 -20.92
CA VAL A 333 14.76 -27.29 -20.48
C VAL A 333 14.87 -27.05 -18.97
N TYR A 334 14.75 -25.80 -18.52
CA TYR A 334 14.62 -25.52 -17.09
C TYR A 334 13.17 -25.69 -16.63
N ILE A 335 12.96 -26.35 -15.50
CA ILE A 335 11.64 -26.50 -14.86
C ILE A 335 11.77 -26.12 -13.38
N GLY A 336 11.09 -25.05 -12.96
CA GLY A 336 11.19 -24.56 -11.59
C GLY A 336 10.04 -23.65 -11.15
N PHE A 337 9.51 -23.93 -9.96
CA PHE A 337 8.33 -23.24 -9.40
C PHE A 337 8.67 -22.38 -8.18
N GLY A 338 9.96 -22.15 -7.91
CA GLY A 338 10.42 -21.22 -6.87
C GLY A 338 9.87 -21.52 -5.48
N SER A 339 9.36 -20.48 -4.82
CA SER A 339 8.84 -20.51 -3.44
C SER A 339 7.39 -21.00 -3.32
N ILE A 340 6.89 -21.74 -4.29
CA ILE A 340 5.53 -22.29 -4.27
C ILE A 340 5.51 -23.59 -3.46
N VAL A 341 4.50 -23.74 -2.60
CA VAL A 341 4.20 -24.97 -1.87
C VAL A 341 3.21 -25.80 -2.69
N ILE A 342 3.66 -26.95 -3.17
CA ILE A 342 2.90 -27.89 -3.99
C ILE A 342 2.27 -28.94 -3.08
N GLU A 343 0.97 -29.21 -3.27
CA GLU A 343 0.21 -30.15 -2.42
C GLU A 343 0.72 -31.59 -2.50
N ASP A 344 1.00 -32.09 -3.72
CA ASP A 344 1.56 -33.42 -3.95
C ASP A 344 2.84 -33.32 -4.83
N PRO A 345 4.00 -33.04 -4.21
CA PRO A 345 5.27 -32.91 -4.93
C PRO A 345 5.69 -34.20 -5.63
N LYS A 346 5.30 -35.38 -5.12
CA LYS A 346 5.67 -36.68 -5.71
C LYS A 346 4.94 -36.91 -7.01
N LYS A 347 3.61 -36.75 -7.00
CA LYS A 347 2.79 -36.87 -8.22
C LYS A 347 3.22 -35.85 -9.27
N PHE A 348 3.47 -34.62 -8.86
CA PHE A 348 3.88 -33.58 -9.79
C PHE A 348 5.29 -33.83 -10.37
N THR A 349 6.22 -34.34 -9.55
CA THR A 349 7.52 -34.78 -10.06
C THR A 349 7.37 -35.90 -11.09
N ALA A 350 6.51 -36.90 -10.85
CA ALA A 350 6.25 -37.96 -11.82
C ALA A 350 5.74 -37.40 -13.17
N ILE A 351 4.78 -36.46 -13.13
CA ILE A 351 4.27 -35.77 -14.33
C ILE A 351 5.40 -35.09 -15.11
N ILE A 352 6.32 -34.40 -14.42
CA ILE A 352 7.47 -33.74 -15.05
C ILE A 352 8.39 -34.76 -15.72
N LEU A 353 8.76 -35.82 -14.99
CA LEU A 353 9.69 -36.84 -15.48
C LEU A 353 9.12 -37.59 -16.69
N ASP A 354 7.83 -37.91 -16.67
CA ASP A 354 7.15 -38.61 -17.76
C ASP A 354 7.06 -37.72 -19.02
N ALA A 355 6.80 -36.42 -18.86
CA ALA A 355 6.72 -35.47 -19.99
C ALA A 355 8.09 -35.25 -20.64
N VAL A 356 9.14 -35.08 -19.82
CA VAL A 356 10.52 -34.96 -20.30
C VAL A 356 10.95 -36.23 -21.03
N ARG A 357 10.62 -37.41 -20.48
CA ARG A 357 10.92 -38.71 -21.09
C ARG A 357 10.18 -38.91 -22.41
N SER A 358 8.90 -38.54 -22.51
CA SER A 358 8.11 -38.71 -23.73
C SER A 358 8.63 -37.86 -24.89
N LEU A 359 9.26 -36.71 -24.60
CA LEU A 359 9.85 -35.83 -25.60
C LEU A 359 11.31 -36.15 -25.92
N GLY A 360 11.97 -37.00 -25.12
CA GLY A 360 13.40 -37.31 -25.27
C GLY A 360 14.31 -36.09 -25.03
N VAL A 361 13.85 -35.11 -24.26
CA VAL A 361 14.63 -33.89 -23.96
C VAL A 361 15.41 -34.02 -22.66
N ARG A 362 16.44 -33.19 -22.48
CA ARG A 362 17.12 -33.05 -21.19
C ARG A 362 16.45 -31.95 -20.35
N ALA A 363 16.45 -32.10 -19.03
CA ALA A 363 15.82 -31.13 -18.13
C ALA A 363 16.68 -30.84 -16.88
N ILE A 364 16.66 -29.57 -16.46
CA ILE A 364 17.13 -29.13 -15.16
C ILE A 364 15.90 -28.83 -14.30
N ILE A 365 15.74 -29.55 -13.19
CA ILE A 365 14.60 -29.41 -12.28
C ILE A 365 15.06 -28.71 -11.01
N SER A 366 14.53 -27.52 -10.74
CA SER A 366 14.78 -26.82 -9.48
C SER A 366 13.96 -27.46 -8.36
N ARG A 367 14.64 -27.82 -7.26
CA ARG A 367 13.99 -28.44 -6.09
C ARG A 367 12.99 -27.49 -5.43
N GLY A 368 13.33 -26.20 -5.34
CA GLY A 368 12.48 -25.15 -4.75
C GLY A 368 12.02 -25.47 -3.32
N TRP A 369 10.99 -24.76 -2.84
CA TRP A 369 10.44 -24.98 -1.49
C TRP A 369 9.71 -26.32 -1.34
N SER A 370 9.18 -26.83 -2.46
CA SER A 370 8.47 -28.11 -2.52
C SER A 370 9.40 -29.33 -2.56
N LYS A 371 10.72 -29.11 -2.58
CA LYS A 371 11.75 -30.16 -2.65
C LYS A 371 11.45 -31.20 -3.75
N LEU A 372 11.10 -30.72 -4.95
CA LEU A 372 10.90 -31.57 -6.12
C LEU A 372 12.15 -32.44 -6.32
N GLY A 373 11.96 -33.72 -6.57
CA GLY A 373 13.07 -34.66 -6.48
C GLY A 373 12.71 -36.08 -6.86
N GLY A 374 13.72 -36.79 -7.33
CA GLY A 374 13.69 -38.18 -7.74
C GLY A 374 15.12 -38.66 -7.97
N GLU A 375 15.27 -39.86 -8.53
CA GLU A 375 16.57 -40.37 -8.93
C GLU A 375 17.11 -39.58 -10.13
N PRO A 376 18.35 -39.04 -10.06
CA PRO A 376 19.00 -38.43 -11.21
C PRO A 376 19.09 -39.41 -12.38
N SER A 377 19.08 -38.89 -13.60
CA SER A 377 19.36 -39.70 -14.79
C SER A 377 20.23 -38.91 -15.76
N GLU A 378 20.73 -39.54 -16.82
CA GLU A 378 21.53 -38.84 -17.85
C GLU A 378 20.81 -37.64 -18.47
N SER A 379 19.46 -37.66 -18.48
CA SER A 379 18.63 -36.58 -19.03
C SER A 379 18.09 -35.61 -17.99
N ILE A 380 18.26 -35.88 -16.68
CA ILE A 380 17.64 -35.09 -15.61
C ILE A 380 18.66 -34.69 -14.55
N TYR A 381 18.83 -33.39 -14.37
CA TYR A 381 19.64 -32.82 -13.31
C TYR A 381 18.79 -32.05 -12.30
N TYR A 382 18.93 -32.37 -11.01
CA TYR A 382 18.24 -31.64 -9.93
C TYR A 382 19.15 -30.55 -9.36
N ILE A 383 18.63 -29.33 -9.24
CA ILE A 383 19.39 -28.18 -8.76
C ILE A 383 18.70 -27.50 -7.57
N ASP A 384 19.51 -27.01 -6.64
CA ASP A 384 19.08 -26.14 -5.54
C ASP A 384 19.09 -24.66 -5.99
N ASP A 385 19.61 -23.75 -5.16
CA ASP A 385 19.69 -22.32 -5.50
C ASP A 385 20.78 -22.09 -6.56
N CYS A 386 20.39 -21.50 -7.68
CA CYS A 386 21.28 -21.15 -8.79
C CYS A 386 20.81 -19.81 -9.40
N PRO A 387 21.72 -18.85 -9.63
CA PRO A 387 21.36 -17.58 -10.25
C PRO A 387 20.72 -17.80 -11.63
N HIS A 388 19.46 -17.42 -11.79
CA HIS A 388 18.74 -17.57 -13.06
C HIS A 388 19.38 -16.76 -14.18
N GLU A 389 20.00 -15.62 -13.86
CA GLU A 389 20.72 -14.77 -14.80
C GLU A 389 21.86 -15.52 -15.48
N TRP A 390 22.49 -16.47 -14.79
CA TRP A 390 23.52 -17.36 -15.35
C TRP A 390 22.88 -18.60 -15.99
N LEU A 391 22.01 -19.30 -15.25
CA LEU A 391 21.48 -20.59 -15.68
C LEU A 391 20.69 -20.49 -17.00
N PHE A 392 19.91 -19.43 -17.19
CA PHE A 392 19.04 -19.29 -18.36
C PHE A 392 19.81 -19.01 -19.66
N GLN A 393 21.12 -18.71 -19.58
CA GLN A 393 22.00 -18.65 -20.75
C GLN A 393 22.30 -20.04 -21.33
N HIS A 394 22.12 -21.10 -20.53
CA HIS A 394 22.52 -22.47 -20.86
C HIS A 394 21.34 -23.40 -21.17
N VAL A 395 20.11 -22.89 -21.23
CA VAL A 395 18.89 -23.67 -21.45
C VAL A 395 18.21 -23.32 -22.77
N CYS A 396 17.36 -24.20 -23.29
CA CYS A 396 16.59 -23.93 -24.51
C CYS A 396 15.19 -23.36 -24.24
N ALA A 397 14.59 -23.64 -23.08
CA ALA A 397 13.28 -23.13 -22.70
C ALA A 397 13.15 -23.09 -21.17
N VAL A 398 12.19 -22.32 -20.66
CA VAL A 398 11.94 -22.14 -19.24
C VAL A 398 10.48 -22.46 -18.93
N VAL A 399 10.23 -23.39 -18.03
CA VAL A 399 8.90 -23.72 -17.49
C VAL A 399 8.86 -23.29 -16.02
N HIS A 400 7.93 -22.39 -15.67
CA HIS A 400 7.87 -21.88 -14.31
C HIS A 400 6.48 -21.42 -13.87
N HIS A 401 6.36 -21.03 -12.60
CA HIS A 401 5.13 -20.58 -11.97
C HIS A 401 4.55 -19.27 -12.52
N GLY A 402 5.36 -18.37 -13.07
CA GLY A 402 4.90 -17.11 -13.68
C GLY A 402 5.23 -15.85 -12.89
N GLY A 403 6.11 -15.91 -11.88
CA GLY A 403 6.53 -14.71 -11.15
C GLY A 403 7.28 -13.74 -12.06
N ALA A 404 6.97 -12.44 -11.95
CA ALA A 404 7.47 -11.38 -12.81
C ALA A 404 8.98 -11.45 -13.08
N GLY A 405 9.80 -11.62 -12.04
CA GLY A 405 11.27 -11.69 -12.18
C GLY A 405 11.78 -12.92 -12.93
N THR A 406 11.11 -14.08 -12.79
CA THR A 406 11.52 -15.29 -13.53
C THR A 406 11.12 -15.18 -14.99
N THR A 407 9.91 -14.66 -15.26
CA THR A 407 9.43 -14.34 -16.61
C THR A 407 10.37 -13.37 -17.31
N ALA A 408 10.75 -12.28 -16.63
CA ALA A 408 11.68 -11.29 -17.14
C ALA A 408 13.05 -11.90 -17.47
N CYS A 409 13.59 -12.76 -16.60
CA CYS A 409 14.88 -13.40 -16.80
C CYS A 409 14.87 -14.38 -17.99
N GLY A 410 13.78 -15.15 -18.16
CA GLY A 410 13.62 -16.05 -19.31
C GLY A 410 13.60 -15.29 -20.62
N LEU A 411 12.74 -14.26 -20.70
CA LEU A 411 12.61 -13.41 -21.89
C LEU A 411 13.88 -12.61 -22.19
N ARG A 412 14.58 -12.08 -21.19
CA ARG A 412 15.85 -11.35 -21.38
C ARG A 412 16.91 -12.22 -22.05
N ASN A 413 16.93 -13.51 -21.72
CA ASN A 413 17.87 -14.47 -22.32
C ASN A 413 17.37 -15.03 -23.66
N GLY A 414 16.23 -14.56 -24.18
CA GLY A 414 15.65 -15.05 -25.42
C GLY A 414 15.13 -16.47 -25.33
N ARG A 415 14.77 -16.94 -24.13
CA ARG A 415 14.26 -18.29 -23.91
C ARG A 415 12.73 -18.29 -23.98
N PRO A 416 12.11 -19.13 -24.81
CA PRO A 416 10.68 -19.40 -24.73
C PRO A 416 10.26 -19.79 -23.32
N THR A 417 9.16 -19.20 -22.86
CA THR A 417 8.75 -19.26 -21.46
C THR A 417 7.33 -19.84 -21.35
N ALA A 418 7.21 -21.02 -20.75
CA ALA A 418 5.92 -21.65 -20.44
C ALA A 418 5.53 -21.38 -18.99
N ILE A 419 4.30 -20.89 -18.78
CA ILE A 419 3.82 -20.47 -17.47
C ILE A 419 2.73 -21.42 -16.95
N ILE A 420 2.95 -21.96 -15.76
CA ILE A 420 2.00 -22.79 -15.02
C ILE A 420 1.59 -22.02 -13.76
N PRO A 421 0.52 -21.21 -13.83
CA PRO A 421 0.16 -20.34 -12.73
C PRO A 421 -0.51 -21.09 -11.58
N PHE A 422 -0.26 -20.59 -10.37
CA PHE A 422 -0.87 -21.01 -9.12
C PHE A 422 -1.84 -19.96 -8.59
N PHE A 423 -1.43 -18.69 -8.53
CA PHE A 423 -2.24 -17.58 -8.01
C PHE A 423 -1.68 -16.20 -8.43
N GLY A 424 -2.38 -15.14 -8.04
CA GLY A 424 -1.87 -13.77 -8.11
C GLY A 424 -1.74 -13.24 -9.53
N ASP A 425 -0.60 -12.63 -9.83
CA ASP A 425 -0.24 -12.04 -11.13
C ASP A 425 0.26 -13.06 -12.16
N GLN A 426 0.49 -14.31 -11.75
CA GLN A 426 1.06 -15.35 -12.60
C GLN A 426 0.23 -15.64 -13.87
N PRO A 427 -1.12 -15.74 -13.81
CA PRO A 427 -1.93 -15.91 -15.02
C PRO A 427 -1.81 -14.73 -15.99
N PHE A 428 -1.66 -13.51 -15.45
CA PHE A 428 -1.51 -12.30 -16.25
C PHE A 428 -0.20 -12.34 -17.05
N TRP A 429 0.92 -12.67 -16.40
CA TRP A 429 2.20 -12.88 -17.10
C TRP A 429 2.14 -14.01 -18.11
N GLY A 430 1.48 -15.12 -17.75
CA GLY A 430 1.23 -16.25 -18.66
C GLY A 430 0.55 -15.82 -19.95
N ASN A 431 -0.54 -15.06 -19.82
CA ASN A 431 -1.27 -14.55 -20.98
C ASN A 431 -0.44 -13.55 -21.79
N LEU A 432 0.34 -12.69 -21.14
CA LEU A 432 1.18 -11.71 -21.82
C LEU A 432 2.28 -12.38 -22.65
N VAL A 433 2.95 -13.39 -22.08
CA VAL A 433 3.95 -14.20 -22.80
C VAL A 433 3.29 -14.90 -24.00
N ALA A 434 2.10 -15.48 -23.82
CA ALA A 434 1.37 -16.15 -24.89
C ALA A 434 0.98 -15.19 -26.02
N VAL A 435 0.44 -14.01 -25.70
CA VAL A 435 0.04 -12.98 -26.68
C VAL A 435 1.26 -12.43 -27.42
N SER A 436 2.40 -12.31 -26.75
CA SER A 436 3.66 -11.89 -27.38
C SER A 436 4.28 -12.96 -28.30
N GLY A 437 3.75 -14.18 -28.32
CA GLY A 437 4.27 -15.30 -29.10
C GLY A 437 5.55 -15.94 -28.54
N ALA A 438 6.01 -15.51 -27.36
CA ALA A 438 7.23 -16.03 -26.72
C ALA A 438 7.00 -17.26 -25.83
N GLY A 439 5.78 -17.82 -25.83
CA GLY A 439 5.44 -19.03 -25.11
C GLY A 439 3.99 -19.48 -25.34
N PRO A 440 3.60 -20.64 -24.82
CA PRO A 440 2.26 -21.18 -24.97
C PRO A 440 1.26 -20.49 -24.04
N LYS A 441 -0.04 -20.71 -24.28
CA LYS A 441 -1.10 -20.31 -23.35
C LYS A 441 -0.86 -20.94 -21.97
N PRO A 442 -1.05 -20.19 -20.87
CA PRO A 442 -0.79 -20.71 -19.54
C PRO A 442 -1.74 -21.84 -19.17
N ILE A 443 -1.21 -22.85 -18.46
CA ILE A 443 -1.98 -24.00 -17.97
C ILE A 443 -2.06 -23.93 -16.46
N PRO A 444 -3.23 -23.69 -15.86
CA PRO A 444 -3.37 -23.68 -14.40
C PRO A 444 -2.78 -24.94 -13.78
N TYR A 445 -2.06 -24.81 -12.66
CA TYR A 445 -1.39 -25.94 -11.99
C TYR A 445 -2.29 -27.17 -11.80
N ARG A 446 -3.55 -26.96 -11.43
CA ARG A 446 -4.54 -28.04 -11.20
C ARG A 446 -4.87 -28.85 -12.45
N ASP A 447 -4.71 -28.24 -13.62
CA ASP A 447 -5.06 -28.83 -14.91
C ASP A 447 -3.86 -29.50 -15.59
N VAL A 448 -2.67 -29.46 -14.96
CA VAL A 448 -1.43 -30.01 -15.52
C VAL A 448 -1.49 -31.53 -15.54
N THR A 449 -1.23 -32.09 -16.71
CA THR A 449 -1.06 -33.53 -16.95
C THR A 449 0.24 -33.75 -17.71
N THR A 450 0.72 -34.99 -17.75
CA THR A 450 1.92 -35.37 -18.53
C THR A 450 1.80 -34.92 -19.98
N THR A 451 0.67 -35.21 -20.63
CA THR A 451 0.42 -34.84 -22.03
C THR A 451 0.45 -33.32 -22.24
N LYS A 452 -0.28 -32.57 -21.41
CA LYS A 452 -0.32 -31.11 -21.51
C LYS A 452 1.03 -30.47 -21.23
N LEU A 453 1.80 -31.00 -20.29
CA LEU A 453 3.15 -30.52 -19.99
C LEU A 453 4.10 -30.80 -21.15
N ALA A 454 4.00 -31.97 -21.77
CA ALA A 454 4.77 -32.30 -22.96
C ALA A 454 4.42 -31.36 -24.13
N GLU A 455 3.14 -31.11 -24.40
CA GLU A 455 2.68 -30.19 -25.44
C GLU A 455 3.23 -28.76 -25.28
N VAL A 456 3.27 -28.23 -24.05
CA VAL A 456 3.83 -26.88 -23.82
C VAL A 456 5.35 -26.83 -23.97
N ILE A 457 6.05 -27.90 -23.58
CA ILE A 457 7.51 -27.98 -23.79
C ILE A 457 7.79 -28.08 -25.29
N GLU A 458 7.09 -28.95 -26.00
CA GLU A 458 7.22 -29.11 -27.45
C GLU A 458 6.94 -27.78 -28.18
N PHE A 459 5.89 -27.06 -27.79
CA PHE A 459 5.59 -25.73 -28.32
C PHE A 459 6.75 -24.75 -28.15
N CYS A 460 7.36 -24.69 -26.96
CA CYS A 460 8.52 -23.83 -26.69
C CYS A 460 9.76 -24.19 -27.52
N LEU A 461 9.89 -25.44 -27.98
CA LEU A 461 11.03 -25.90 -28.78
C LEU A 461 10.89 -25.55 -30.27
N GLN A 462 9.73 -25.04 -30.69
CA GLN A 462 9.51 -24.68 -32.09
C GLN A 462 10.37 -23.47 -32.50
N PRO A 463 11.03 -23.49 -33.69
CA PRO A 463 11.93 -22.42 -34.11
C PRO A 463 11.31 -21.02 -34.14
N GLN A 464 10.05 -20.89 -34.52
CA GLN A 464 9.32 -19.62 -34.55
C GLN A 464 9.16 -19.02 -33.15
N ILE A 465 8.97 -19.85 -32.13
CA ILE A 465 8.78 -19.39 -30.74
C ILE A 465 10.13 -18.98 -30.14
N GLN A 466 11.19 -19.74 -30.44
CA GLN A 466 12.57 -19.37 -30.12
C GLN A 466 12.94 -18.01 -30.72
N HIS A 467 12.61 -17.79 -32.00
CA HIS A 467 12.83 -16.50 -32.65
C HIS A 467 12.01 -15.38 -32.00
N ALA A 468 10.73 -15.60 -31.69
CA ALA A 468 9.89 -14.58 -31.05
C ALA A 468 10.47 -14.15 -29.70
N ALA A 469 10.90 -15.11 -28.87
CA ALA A 469 11.57 -14.82 -27.60
C ALA A 469 12.88 -14.03 -27.81
N GLN A 470 13.69 -14.39 -28.81
CA GLN A 470 14.91 -13.66 -29.15
C GLN A 470 14.65 -12.21 -29.62
N THR A 471 13.56 -11.96 -30.34
CA THR A 471 13.16 -10.61 -30.75
C THR A 471 12.84 -9.73 -29.53
N ILE A 472 12.12 -10.27 -28.55
CA ILE A 472 11.83 -9.58 -27.29
C ILE A 472 13.13 -9.30 -26.52
N ALA A 473 13.99 -10.31 -26.38
CA ALA A 473 15.30 -10.17 -25.73
C ALA A 473 16.14 -9.05 -26.36
N SER A 474 16.13 -8.97 -27.69
CA SER A 474 16.88 -7.97 -28.45
C SER A 474 16.35 -6.54 -28.27
N ARG A 475 15.11 -6.36 -27.81
CA ARG A 475 14.59 -5.05 -27.40
C ARG A 475 14.93 -4.77 -25.94
N MET A 476 14.75 -5.76 -25.08
CA MET A 476 15.07 -5.68 -23.65
C MET A 476 16.54 -5.36 -23.36
N GLN A 477 17.47 -5.72 -24.26
CA GLN A 477 18.90 -5.43 -24.07
C GLN A 477 19.24 -3.94 -24.10
N TYR A 478 18.40 -3.11 -24.71
CA TYR A 478 18.57 -1.65 -24.77
C TYR A 478 17.90 -0.93 -23.59
N GLU A 479 17.20 -1.67 -22.72
CA GLU A 479 16.51 -1.12 -21.57
C GLU A 479 17.43 -1.10 -20.34
N ASP A 480 17.50 0.05 -19.66
CA ASP A 480 18.06 0.17 -18.32
C ASP A 480 16.95 0.52 -17.33
N GLY A 481 16.22 -0.51 -16.90
CA GLY A 481 15.04 -0.35 -16.05
C GLY A 481 15.33 0.33 -14.72
N VAL A 482 16.48 -0.01 -14.11
CA VAL A 482 16.86 0.53 -12.80
C VAL A 482 17.18 2.01 -12.92
N LYS A 483 18.02 2.41 -13.88
CA LYS A 483 18.36 3.81 -14.10
C LYS A 483 17.13 4.64 -14.50
N THR A 484 16.31 4.12 -15.40
CA THR A 484 15.08 4.80 -15.84
C THR A 484 14.09 5.00 -14.69
N ALA A 485 14.01 4.05 -13.74
CA ALA A 485 13.21 4.22 -12.53
C ALA A 485 13.77 5.26 -11.57
N VAL A 486 15.10 5.33 -11.41
CA VAL A 486 15.75 6.41 -10.63
C VAL A 486 15.47 7.77 -11.27
N ASP A 487 15.58 7.89 -12.59
CA ASP A 487 15.27 9.12 -13.31
C ASP A 487 13.78 9.50 -13.17
N SER A 488 12.86 8.52 -13.23
CA SER A 488 11.44 8.72 -12.96
C SER A 488 11.19 9.22 -11.53
N PHE A 489 11.84 8.62 -10.54
CA PHE A 489 11.78 9.07 -9.15
C PHE A 489 12.26 10.51 -9.00
N HIS A 490 13.44 10.82 -9.53
CA HIS A 490 14.04 12.15 -9.47
C HIS A 490 13.20 13.23 -10.15
N ARG A 491 12.60 12.92 -11.32
CA ARG A 491 11.72 13.83 -12.05
C ARG A 491 10.45 14.19 -11.27
N ASN A 492 9.96 13.29 -10.42
CA ASN A 492 8.75 13.49 -9.62
C ASN A 492 9.01 14.13 -8.26
N LEU A 493 10.26 14.43 -7.88
CA LEU A 493 10.57 15.14 -6.64
C LEU A 493 10.31 16.65 -6.75
N PRO A 494 9.68 17.29 -5.75
CA PRO A 494 9.49 18.73 -5.72
C PRO A 494 10.77 19.47 -5.27
N LEU A 495 11.85 19.35 -6.07
CA LEU A 495 13.20 19.78 -5.70
C LEU A 495 13.30 21.25 -5.27
N ASP A 496 12.53 22.13 -5.91
CA ASP A 496 12.49 23.56 -5.58
C ASP A 496 12.05 23.81 -4.15
N LYS A 497 11.19 22.95 -3.61
CA LYS A 497 10.70 23.01 -2.23
C LYS A 497 11.64 22.30 -1.27
N MET A 498 12.32 21.25 -1.72
CA MET A 498 13.15 20.39 -0.85
C MET A 498 14.52 20.96 -0.52
N ARG A 499 15.06 21.96 -1.23
CA ARG A 499 16.42 22.48 -0.95
C ARG A 499 16.47 23.32 0.32
N CYS A 500 17.50 23.11 1.13
CA CYS A 500 17.85 24.04 2.20
C CYS A 500 18.51 25.31 1.63
N ASP A 501 18.10 26.47 2.14
CA ASP A 501 18.58 27.77 1.66
C ASP A 501 20.05 28.04 2.05
N LEU A 502 20.55 27.43 3.14
CA LEU A 502 21.94 27.60 3.60
C LEU A 502 22.88 26.48 3.16
N LEU A 503 22.35 25.27 2.96
CA LEU A 503 23.08 24.08 2.52
C LEU A 503 22.37 23.47 1.31
N PRO A 504 22.57 24.00 0.08
CA PRO A 504 21.80 23.60 -1.09
C PRO A 504 21.92 22.12 -1.50
N ASN A 505 22.91 21.42 -0.95
CA ASN A 505 23.12 19.98 -1.13
C ASN A 505 22.39 19.11 -0.09
N ARG A 506 21.55 19.69 0.78
CA ARG A 506 20.78 19.00 1.82
C ARG A 506 19.29 19.33 1.71
N SER A 507 18.47 18.36 2.11
CA SER A 507 17.01 18.53 2.18
C SER A 507 16.61 19.44 3.35
N ALA A 508 15.65 20.33 3.11
CA ALA A 508 14.98 21.14 4.11
C ALA A 508 14.03 20.27 4.95
N ALA A 509 14.08 20.45 6.26
CA ALA A 509 13.21 19.78 7.22
C ALA A 509 12.53 20.77 8.18
N TRP A 510 13.07 21.98 8.28
CA TRP A 510 12.60 23.02 9.19
C TRP A 510 12.39 24.32 8.44
N THR A 511 11.47 25.15 8.94
CA THR A 511 11.34 26.55 8.53
C THR A 511 11.47 27.45 9.74
N CYS A 512 12.15 28.58 9.57
CA CYS A 512 12.21 29.67 10.55
C CYS A 512 11.42 30.85 10.00
N LYS A 513 10.63 31.55 10.84
CA LYS A 513 9.80 32.69 10.38
C LYS A 513 10.58 34.00 10.26
N THR A 514 11.71 34.14 10.95
CA THR A 514 12.44 35.42 11.01
C THR A 514 13.95 35.18 11.13
N PRO A 515 14.71 35.31 10.02
CA PRO A 515 14.27 35.44 8.62
C PRO A 515 13.56 34.19 8.10
N SER A 516 12.72 34.34 7.07
CA SER A 516 12.01 33.22 6.41
C SER A 516 13.00 32.32 5.69
N LEU A 517 13.43 31.22 6.32
CA LEU A 517 14.44 30.30 5.77
C LEU A 517 13.99 28.84 5.90
N ARG A 518 14.27 28.05 4.87
CA ARG A 518 14.18 26.59 4.84
C ARG A 518 15.52 25.98 5.21
N LEU A 519 15.53 25.26 6.32
CA LEU A 519 16.73 24.76 6.95
C LEU A 519 16.74 23.24 6.89
N SER A 520 17.88 22.66 6.51
CA SER A 520 18.14 21.24 6.69
C SER A 520 18.31 20.90 8.16
N LYS A 521 18.23 19.61 8.49
CA LYS A 521 18.47 19.10 9.85
C LYS A 521 19.80 19.61 10.41
N LEU A 522 20.86 19.54 9.59
CA LEU A 522 22.20 20.01 9.96
C LEU A 522 22.28 21.53 10.11
N ALA A 523 21.74 22.29 9.15
CA ALA A 523 21.75 23.75 9.23
C ALA A 523 20.97 24.26 10.46
N ALA A 524 19.81 23.67 10.74
CA ALA A 524 19.01 23.99 11.91
C ALA A 524 19.78 23.69 13.21
N GLN A 525 20.44 22.54 13.31
CA GLN A 525 21.25 22.18 14.48
C GLN A 525 22.38 23.18 14.72
N ILE A 526 23.17 23.50 13.70
CA ILE A 526 24.28 24.48 13.80
C ILE A 526 23.75 25.84 14.28
N LEU A 527 22.64 26.32 13.71
CA LEU A 527 22.07 27.62 14.09
C LEU A 527 21.55 27.64 15.54
N VAL A 528 20.97 26.54 16.00
CA VAL A 528 20.49 26.41 17.39
C VAL A 528 21.66 26.32 18.36
N GLU A 529 22.69 25.51 18.07
CA GLU A 529 23.88 25.36 18.92
C GLU A 529 24.67 26.66 19.07
N HIS A 530 24.74 27.47 18.02
CA HIS A 530 25.39 28.77 18.04
C HIS A 530 24.45 29.92 18.45
N LEU A 531 23.26 29.62 19.01
CA LEU A 531 22.28 30.58 19.52
C LEU A 531 21.85 31.65 18.49
N ARG A 532 21.89 31.30 17.20
CA ARG A 532 21.43 32.17 16.10
C ARG A 532 19.94 32.06 15.86
N VAL A 533 19.34 30.92 16.20
CA VAL A 533 17.90 30.66 16.11
C VAL A 533 17.45 29.94 17.38
N ASP A 534 16.38 30.42 18.01
CA ASP A 534 15.73 29.68 19.10
C ASP A 534 15.06 28.42 18.53
N ARG A 535 15.28 27.27 19.17
CA ARG A 535 14.61 26.01 18.83
C ARG A 535 13.08 26.16 18.76
N LYS A 536 12.48 27.01 19.59
CA LYS A 536 11.03 27.29 19.59
C LYS A 536 10.56 28.05 18.34
N ALA A 537 11.47 28.72 17.64
CA ALA A 537 11.16 29.43 16.40
C ALA A 537 11.19 28.53 15.16
N LEU A 538 11.69 27.28 15.29
CA LEU A 538 11.67 26.29 14.22
C LEU A 538 10.32 25.60 14.16
N GLN A 539 9.77 25.50 12.95
CA GLN A 539 8.59 24.71 12.65
C GLN A 539 8.94 23.63 11.65
N PHE A 540 8.31 22.46 11.77
CA PHE A 540 8.48 21.40 10.79
C PHE A 540 8.06 21.90 9.40
N TYR A 541 8.86 21.57 8.39
CA TYR A 541 8.61 21.98 7.01
C TYR A 541 8.17 20.79 6.17
N GLU A 542 6.91 20.82 5.75
CA GLU A 542 6.34 19.82 4.84
C GLU A 542 6.77 20.12 3.41
N THR A 543 7.72 19.34 2.91
CA THR A 543 8.23 19.45 1.53
C THR A 543 7.18 19.08 0.47
N ASN A 544 6.31 18.13 0.78
CA ASN A 544 5.23 17.66 -0.06
C ASN A 544 4.00 17.31 0.80
N PRO A 545 3.16 18.30 1.17
CA PRO A 545 1.99 18.06 1.99
C PRO A 545 0.97 17.16 1.26
N VAL A 546 0.48 16.13 1.94
CA VAL A 546 -0.59 15.26 1.43
C VAL A 546 -1.88 15.59 2.17
N VAL A 547 -2.90 16.04 1.44
CA VAL A 547 -4.23 16.34 1.99
C VAL A 547 -5.22 15.34 1.41
N ILE A 548 -5.84 14.56 2.29
CA ILE A 548 -6.92 13.64 1.93
C ILE A 548 -8.24 14.35 2.23
N GLU A 549 -9.02 14.66 1.20
CA GLU A 549 -10.34 15.26 1.35
C GLU A 549 -11.39 14.18 1.59
N ASN A 550 -12.15 14.31 2.67
CA ASN A 550 -13.29 13.45 2.92
C ASN A 550 -14.50 13.96 2.12
N ARG A 551 -14.68 13.45 0.90
CA ARG A 551 -15.81 13.85 0.06
C ARG A 551 -17.08 13.13 0.52
N ARG A 552 -18.13 13.89 0.83
CA ARG A 552 -19.48 13.35 1.11
C ARG A 552 -20.38 13.67 -0.08
N TRP A 553 -21.08 12.66 -0.57
CA TRP A 553 -21.74 12.61 -1.88
C TRP A 553 -23.00 13.47 -1.95
N ASP A 554 -23.79 13.45 -0.89
CA ASP A 554 -25.03 14.21 -0.75
C ASP A 554 -25.33 14.43 0.74
N PRO A 555 -26.16 15.42 1.12
CA PRO A 555 -26.40 15.76 2.52
C PRO A 555 -27.04 14.64 3.32
N VAL A 556 -27.85 13.78 2.68
CA VAL A 556 -28.54 12.68 3.34
C VAL A 556 -27.54 11.56 3.64
N THR A 557 -26.77 11.10 2.66
CA THR A 557 -25.74 10.07 2.90
C THR A 557 -24.62 10.58 3.80
N GLY A 558 -24.23 11.85 3.67
CA GLY A 558 -23.27 12.51 4.53
C GLY A 558 -23.70 12.51 6.00
N ALA A 559 -24.90 13.03 6.28
CA ALA A 559 -25.48 13.05 7.62
C ALA A 559 -25.73 11.64 8.18
N THR A 560 -26.25 10.72 7.35
CA THR A 560 -26.50 9.33 7.76
C THR A 560 -25.21 8.62 8.15
N SER A 561 -24.14 8.80 7.36
CA SER A 561 -22.82 8.23 7.66
C SER A 561 -22.21 8.79 8.95
N ALA A 562 -22.30 10.11 9.18
CA ALA A 562 -21.86 10.71 10.44
C ALA A 562 -22.67 10.23 11.65
N ALA A 563 -23.98 10.05 11.49
CA ALA A 563 -24.85 9.54 12.55
C ALA A 563 -24.54 8.07 12.89
N ILE A 564 -24.30 7.23 11.87
CA ILE A 564 -23.86 5.84 12.07
C ILE A 564 -22.49 5.81 12.77
N GLY A 565 -21.52 6.62 12.31
CA GLY A 565 -20.20 6.74 12.93
C GLY A 565 -20.28 7.16 14.40
N THR A 566 -21.06 8.21 14.69
CA THR A 566 -21.34 8.67 16.07
C THR A 566 -21.98 7.57 16.91
N GLY A 567 -22.95 6.83 16.34
CA GLY A 567 -23.58 5.70 17.01
C GLY A 567 -22.58 4.60 17.35
N THR A 568 -21.69 4.24 16.41
CA THR A 568 -20.65 3.22 16.64
C THR A 568 -19.63 3.65 17.70
N ASP A 569 -19.20 4.92 17.69
CA ASP A 569 -18.29 5.46 18.70
C ASP A 569 -18.95 5.56 20.07
N MET A 570 -20.25 5.85 20.12
CA MET A 570 -21.03 5.87 21.36
C MET A 570 -21.20 4.47 21.93
N VAL A 571 -21.47 3.46 21.10
CA VAL A 571 -21.51 2.05 21.52
C VAL A 571 -20.15 1.60 22.04
N LYS A 572 -19.06 1.93 21.34
CA LYS A 572 -17.68 1.62 21.78
C LYS A 572 -17.35 2.32 23.11
N SER A 573 -17.67 3.61 23.23
CA SER A 573 -17.43 4.38 24.45
C SER A 573 -18.27 3.87 25.63
N THR A 574 -19.48 3.36 25.37
CA THR A 574 -20.34 2.71 26.38
C THR A 574 -19.80 1.35 26.76
N ALA A 575 -19.31 0.55 25.81
CA ALA A 575 -18.65 -0.72 26.09
C ALA A 575 -17.38 -0.52 26.95
N ASP A 576 -16.62 0.55 26.71
CA ASP A 576 -15.44 0.96 27.49
C ASP A 576 -15.76 1.30 28.96
N ILE A 577 -17.01 1.64 29.31
CA ILE A 577 -17.45 1.83 30.71
C ILE A 577 -17.34 0.51 31.48
N PHE A 578 -17.54 -0.63 30.81
CA PHE A 578 -17.52 -1.95 31.44
C PHE A 578 -16.21 -2.70 31.17
N LEU A 579 -15.67 -2.59 29.96
CA LEU A 579 -14.50 -3.35 29.53
C LEU A 579 -13.19 -2.85 30.17
N LYS A 580 -12.95 -1.54 30.23
CA LYS A 580 -11.68 -1.00 30.76
C LYS A 580 -11.52 -1.22 32.28
N PRO A 581 -12.53 -0.95 33.12
CA PRO A 581 -12.42 -1.25 34.55
C PRO A 581 -12.21 -2.74 34.82
N TYR A 582 -12.80 -3.61 34.00
CA TYR A 582 -12.63 -5.06 34.09
C TYR A 582 -11.23 -5.52 33.65
N GLN A 583 -10.69 -4.95 32.57
CA GLN A 583 -9.32 -5.19 32.11
C GLN A 583 -8.30 -4.76 33.17
N GLU A 584 -8.46 -3.56 33.73
CA GLU A 584 -7.59 -3.02 34.77
C GLU A 584 -7.65 -3.88 36.06
N TYR A 585 -8.84 -4.38 36.40
CA TYR A 585 -9.03 -5.36 37.47
C TYR A 585 -8.35 -6.71 37.18
N GLN A 586 -8.41 -7.22 35.94
CA GLN A 586 -7.72 -8.45 35.55
C GLN A 586 -6.20 -8.31 35.56
N ASP A 587 -5.67 -7.17 35.12
CA ASP A 587 -4.23 -6.88 35.10
C ASP A 587 -3.68 -6.74 36.53
N LEU A 588 -4.44 -6.09 37.43
CA LEU A 588 -4.13 -6.05 38.87
C LEU A 588 -4.17 -7.44 39.53
N ARG A 589 -5.05 -8.33 39.06
CA ARG A 589 -5.13 -9.72 39.53
C ARG A 589 -4.00 -10.60 39.01
N ARG A 590 -3.44 -10.30 37.82
CA ARG A 590 -2.29 -10.99 37.22
C ARG A 590 -0.94 -10.54 37.81
N GLY A 591 -0.88 -9.39 38.49
CA GLY A 591 0.33 -8.79 39.06
C GLY A 591 0.78 -9.25 40.46
N ARG A 592 0.60 -10.53 40.86
CA ARG A 592 1.23 -11.07 42.09
C ARG A 592 2.52 -11.84 41.73
N PRO A 593 3.67 -11.59 42.38
CA PRO A 593 4.97 -12.03 41.89
C PRO A 593 5.21 -13.54 42.05
N ARG A 594 5.81 -14.17 41.03
CA ARG A 594 6.61 -15.38 41.20
C ARG A 594 7.81 -15.03 42.07
N SER A 595 8.03 -15.78 43.13
CA SER A 595 9.21 -15.70 44.00
C SER A 595 10.49 -15.97 43.20
N GLY A 596 11.42 -15.02 43.23
CA GLY A 596 12.80 -15.18 42.78
C GLY A 596 13.28 -14.04 41.88
N ASP A 597 13.68 -12.92 42.48
CA ASP A 597 14.95 -12.24 42.15
C ASP A 597 15.19 -11.07 43.11
N ARG A 598 16.38 -11.03 43.71
CA ARG A 598 16.87 -9.95 44.58
C ARG A 598 17.36 -8.78 43.72
N PRO A 599 17.07 -7.52 44.05
CA PRO A 599 17.79 -6.40 43.47
C PRO A 599 18.96 -5.95 44.35
N ASP A 600 20.11 -5.72 43.72
CA ASP A 600 21.29 -5.08 44.29
C ASP A 600 21.03 -3.59 44.59
N ASP A 601 21.43 -3.18 45.79
CA ASP A 601 21.52 -1.78 46.25
C ASP A 601 22.74 -1.10 45.63
N ASN A 602 22.55 0.09 45.04
CA ASN A 602 23.50 1.22 45.17
C ASN A 602 22.92 2.51 44.55
N ALA A 603 22.42 3.41 45.40
CA ALA A 603 22.44 4.85 45.12
C ALA A 603 22.49 5.67 46.42
N TYR A 604 23.54 6.47 46.53
CA TYR A 604 23.95 7.33 47.63
C TYR A 604 23.16 8.65 47.69
N ILE A 605 22.71 9.08 48.87
CA ILE A 605 22.17 10.43 49.17
C ILE A 605 22.81 10.95 50.48
N PRO A 606 23.27 12.22 50.54
CA PRO A 606 24.00 12.78 51.70
C PRO A 606 23.07 13.25 52.84
N PRO A 607 23.56 13.40 54.08
CA PRO A 607 22.72 13.66 55.24
C PRO A 607 22.45 15.15 55.50
N ALA A 608 21.23 15.47 55.94
CA ALA A 608 20.88 16.74 56.60
C ALA A 608 20.94 16.58 58.14
N PRO A 609 21.17 17.67 58.91
CA PRO A 609 21.52 17.58 60.33
C PRO A 609 20.30 17.56 61.28
N ARG A 610 20.52 16.94 62.44
CA ARG A 610 19.57 16.79 63.57
C ARG A 610 19.54 18.00 64.50
N SER A 611 18.40 18.11 65.22
CA SER A 611 18.15 18.64 66.59
C SER A 611 16.97 19.63 66.59
N LEU A 612 16.08 19.74 67.59
CA LEU A 612 16.03 19.32 68.99
C LEU A 612 14.55 19.23 69.46
N SER A 613 14.36 18.60 70.61
CA SER A 613 13.15 18.06 71.26
C SER A 613 12.31 19.05 72.08
N THR A 614 11.00 18.78 72.27
CA THR A 614 10.22 19.05 73.52
C THR A 614 8.88 18.26 73.57
N PRO A 615 8.38 17.80 74.75
CA PRO A 615 7.19 16.94 74.91
C PRO A 615 5.88 17.69 75.36
N PRO A 616 4.70 17.02 75.42
CA PRO A 616 3.37 17.67 75.42
C PRO A 616 2.64 17.65 76.79
N PRO A 617 1.41 18.21 76.89
CA PRO A 617 0.44 17.77 77.88
C PRO A 617 -0.85 17.20 77.29
N ASP A 618 -1.47 16.35 78.11
CA ASP A 618 -2.58 15.43 77.86
C ASP A 618 -3.94 16.07 77.53
N THR A 619 -4.73 15.37 76.72
CA THR A 619 -6.18 15.25 76.98
C THR A 619 -6.72 13.91 76.46
N LEU A 620 -7.26 13.14 77.40
CA LEU A 620 -8.02 11.91 77.18
C LEU A 620 -9.36 12.24 76.51
N THR A 621 -9.75 11.53 75.45
CA THR A 621 -11.07 10.85 75.35
C THR A 621 -11.23 10.03 74.05
N GLN A 622 -11.49 8.73 74.27
CA GLN A 622 -12.33 7.79 73.50
C GLN A 622 -11.92 7.34 72.08
N GLN A 623 -11.49 6.07 72.00
CA GLN A 623 -11.46 5.23 70.79
C GLN A 623 -12.88 4.89 70.29
N PRO A 624 -13.06 4.86 68.95
CA PRO A 624 -13.86 3.85 68.25
C PRO A 624 -12.94 2.98 67.34
N PRO A 625 -13.43 1.85 66.80
CA PRO A 625 -12.62 0.66 66.57
C PRO A 625 -11.68 0.75 65.36
N ASP A 626 -10.55 0.05 65.45
CA ASP A 626 -9.61 -0.21 64.36
C ASP A 626 -10.32 -0.83 63.15
N ILE A 627 -10.44 -0.06 62.07
CA ILE A 627 -10.58 -0.59 60.72
C ILE A 627 -9.21 -0.40 60.06
N THR A 628 -8.40 -1.44 60.06
CA THR A 628 -7.19 -1.52 59.25
C THR A 628 -7.57 -1.38 57.77
N SER A 629 -7.45 -0.18 57.21
CA SER A 629 -7.59 0.06 55.78
C SER A 629 -6.31 -0.39 55.07
N ASN A 630 -6.41 -1.51 54.36
CA ASN A 630 -5.34 -2.02 53.51
C ASN A 630 -5.02 -0.99 52.40
N PRO A 631 -3.78 -0.45 52.28
CA PRO A 631 -3.43 0.56 51.27
C PRO A 631 -3.61 0.05 49.82
N SER A 632 -3.51 -1.27 49.61
CA SER A 632 -3.67 -1.93 48.31
C SER A 632 -5.09 -1.85 47.75
N THR A 633 -6.11 -1.83 48.62
CA THR A 633 -7.52 -1.81 48.21
C THR A 633 -7.92 -0.40 47.76
N PHE A 634 -7.41 0.64 48.42
CA PHE A 634 -7.69 2.03 48.06
C PHE A 634 -7.07 2.41 46.70
N HIS A 635 -5.82 2.00 46.44
CA HIS A 635 -5.16 2.25 45.15
C HIS A 635 -5.84 1.49 43.99
N THR A 636 -6.31 0.27 44.25
CA THR A 636 -7.07 -0.54 43.28
C THR A 636 -8.42 0.10 42.95
N THR A 637 -9.19 0.49 43.97
CA THR A 637 -10.49 1.15 43.81
C THR A 637 -10.36 2.52 43.15
N SER A 638 -9.31 3.29 43.48
CA SER A 638 -8.99 4.57 42.85
C SER A 638 -8.69 4.42 41.36
N THR A 639 -7.90 3.42 40.98
CA THR A 639 -7.51 3.19 39.57
C THR A 639 -8.73 2.77 38.74
N ILE A 640 -9.54 1.84 39.25
CA ILE A 640 -10.80 1.39 38.64
C ILE A 640 -11.81 2.55 38.52
N ALA A 641 -11.97 3.37 39.56
CA ALA A 641 -12.84 4.54 39.54
C ALA A 641 -12.38 5.60 38.54
N THR A 642 -11.06 5.81 38.41
CA THR A 642 -10.47 6.74 37.45
C THR A 642 -10.68 6.26 36.01
N ALA A 643 -10.53 4.97 35.74
CA ALA A 643 -10.83 4.37 34.44
C ALA A 643 -12.30 4.55 34.07
N SER A 644 -13.23 4.29 35.01
CA SER A 644 -14.67 4.51 34.82
C SER A 644 -15.03 5.97 34.55
N ALA A 645 -14.48 6.92 35.32
CA ALA A 645 -14.72 8.34 35.13
C ALA A 645 -14.20 8.85 33.77
N LYS A 646 -13.01 8.38 33.34
CA LYS A 646 -12.47 8.65 31.99
C LYS A 646 -13.36 8.07 30.89
N SER A 647 -13.91 6.87 31.09
CA SER A 647 -14.83 6.24 30.12
C SER A 647 -16.16 7.00 30.00
N ILE A 648 -16.75 7.45 31.12
CA ILE A 648 -17.97 8.29 31.12
C ILE A 648 -17.71 9.64 30.45
N GLY A 649 -16.58 10.30 30.78
CA GLY A 649 -16.18 11.55 30.12
C GLY A 649 -16.07 11.39 28.60
N ARG A 650 -15.53 10.25 28.14
CA ARG A 650 -15.42 9.93 26.72
C ARG A 650 -16.78 9.78 26.04
N VAL A 651 -17.79 9.18 26.69
CA VAL A 651 -19.15 9.10 26.14
C VAL A 651 -19.75 10.49 25.90
N LEU A 652 -19.62 11.40 26.87
CA LEU A 652 -20.12 12.77 26.75
C LEU A 652 -19.41 13.55 25.64
N THR A 653 -18.08 13.45 25.56
CA THR A 653 -17.30 14.08 24.48
C THR A 653 -17.67 13.51 23.11
N THR A 654 -17.85 12.19 22.99
CA THR A 654 -18.27 11.54 21.75
C THR A 654 -19.66 11.98 21.32
N TYR A 655 -20.62 12.06 22.24
CA TYR A 655 -21.98 12.55 21.96
C TYR A 655 -21.96 14.01 21.46
N PHE A 656 -21.24 14.88 22.16
CA PHE A 656 -21.11 16.29 21.77
C PHE A 656 -20.43 16.44 20.41
N LYS A 657 -19.28 15.76 20.20
CA LYS A 657 -18.57 15.76 18.92
C LYS A 657 -19.48 15.29 17.77
N GLY A 658 -20.16 14.17 17.97
CA GLY A 658 -21.04 13.61 16.95
C GLY A 658 -22.21 14.51 16.57
N THR A 659 -22.92 15.02 17.59
CA THR A 659 -24.16 15.80 17.38
C THR A 659 -23.92 17.26 16.99
N MET A 660 -22.87 17.89 17.51
CA MET A 660 -22.61 19.33 17.31
C MET A 660 -21.55 19.62 16.24
N VAL A 661 -20.70 18.64 15.90
CA VAL A 661 -19.59 18.83 14.94
C VAL A 661 -19.74 17.89 13.75
N ASP A 662 -19.72 16.58 13.98
CA ASP A 662 -19.60 15.60 12.88
C ASP A 662 -20.85 15.55 11.99
N ILE A 663 -22.07 15.53 12.56
CA ILE A 663 -23.33 15.49 11.79
C ILE A 663 -23.57 16.81 11.02
N PRO A 664 -23.44 18.01 11.62
CA PRO A 664 -23.59 19.27 10.88
C PRO A 664 -22.53 19.45 9.79
N LEU A 665 -21.25 19.16 10.08
CA LEU A 665 -20.17 19.22 9.10
C LEU A 665 -20.43 18.28 7.92
N ALA A 666 -20.87 17.06 8.22
CA ALA A 666 -21.19 16.06 7.21
C ALA A 666 -22.36 16.45 6.30
N THR A 667 -23.39 17.06 6.89
CA THR A 667 -24.55 17.58 6.16
C THR A 667 -24.11 18.71 5.23
N ALA A 668 -23.24 19.60 5.71
CA ALA A 668 -22.69 20.70 4.93
C ALA A 668 -21.75 20.23 3.80
N GLU A 669 -20.92 19.23 4.05
CA GLU A 669 -20.10 18.57 3.01
C GLU A 669 -20.97 17.91 1.94
N GLY A 670 -22.02 17.21 2.35
CA GLY A 670 -22.98 16.64 1.42
C GLY A 670 -23.74 17.69 0.61
N LEU A 671 -24.16 18.81 1.22
CA LEU A 671 -24.79 19.93 0.50
C LEU A 671 -23.85 20.56 -0.55
N ARG A 672 -22.54 20.56 -0.30
CA ARG A 672 -21.53 21.06 -1.24
C ARG A 672 -21.32 20.18 -2.46
N ALA A 673 -21.60 18.89 -2.34
CA ALA A 673 -21.52 17.96 -3.46
C ALA A 673 -22.79 17.97 -4.33
N VAL A 674 -23.89 18.59 -3.88
CA VAL A 674 -25.16 18.65 -4.63
C VAL A 674 -25.01 19.23 -6.05
N PRO A 675 -24.24 20.31 -6.30
CA PRO A 675 -24.03 20.81 -7.66
C PRO A 675 -23.36 19.79 -8.61
N ARG A 676 -22.46 18.93 -8.12
CA ARG A 676 -21.87 17.83 -8.91
C ARG A 676 -22.92 16.84 -9.42
N LEU A 677 -23.96 16.57 -8.63
CA LEU A 677 -25.07 15.68 -9.03
C LEU A 677 -25.89 16.24 -10.20
N TYR A 678 -25.77 17.54 -10.49
CA TYR A 678 -26.44 18.22 -11.60
C TYR A 678 -25.48 18.64 -12.72
N GLY A 679 -24.22 18.17 -12.69
CA GLY A 679 -23.22 18.46 -13.72
C GLY A 679 -22.56 19.84 -13.62
N GLU A 680 -22.63 20.51 -12.46
CA GLU A 680 -21.96 21.80 -12.21
C GLU A 680 -20.64 21.61 -11.45
N ASP A 681 -19.63 22.43 -11.79
CA ASP A 681 -18.32 22.43 -11.13
C ASP A 681 -18.44 22.92 -9.68
N VAL A 682 -17.99 22.08 -8.73
CA VAL A 682 -17.87 22.46 -7.32
C VAL A 682 -16.54 23.16 -7.09
N LYS A 683 -16.59 24.43 -6.67
CA LYS A 683 -15.40 25.24 -6.38
C LYS A 683 -14.61 24.65 -5.21
N GLU A 684 -13.33 24.35 -5.44
CA GLU A 684 -12.39 23.89 -4.41
C GLU A 684 -11.97 25.05 -3.49
N HIS A 685 -11.79 24.76 -2.20
CA HIS A 685 -11.26 25.74 -1.24
C HIS A 685 -9.82 25.38 -0.82
N LYS A 686 -9.08 26.36 -0.31
CA LYS A 686 -7.77 26.11 0.27
C LYS A 686 -7.89 25.10 1.44
N PRO A 687 -6.89 24.22 1.64
CA PRO A 687 -6.90 23.27 2.76
C PRO A 687 -6.99 23.99 4.11
N VAL A 688 -7.80 23.45 5.02
CA VAL A 688 -7.89 23.91 6.41
C VAL A 688 -6.75 23.26 7.19
N LYS A 689 -5.81 24.06 7.70
CA LYS A 689 -4.60 23.57 8.40
C LYS A 689 -4.59 23.88 9.89
N ASP A 690 -5.38 24.87 10.30
CA ASP A 690 -5.49 25.36 11.67
C ASP A 690 -6.82 26.11 11.85
N TRP A 691 -7.10 26.56 13.08
CA TRP A 691 -8.33 27.30 13.37
C TRP A 691 -8.47 28.60 12.57
N LYS A 692 -7.34 29.26 12.24
CA LYS A 692 -7.34 30.54 11.50
C LYS A 692 -7.71 30.33 10.04
N SER A 693 -7.06 29.38 9.38
CA SER A 693 -7.36 28.97 8.01
C SER A 693 -8.77 28.40 7.91
N GLY A 694 -9.22 27.65 8.94
CA GLY A 694 -10.61 27.18 9.06
C GLY A 694 -11.61 28.34 9.08
N MET A 695 -11.38 29.35 9.90
CA MET A 695 -12.23 30.55 9.97
C MET A 695 -12.22 31.33 8.64
N VAL A 696 -11.07 31.50 7.99
CA VAL A 696 -10.95 32.17 6.69
C VAL A 696 -11.72 31.40 5.61
N VAL A 697 -11.54 30.08 5.53
CA VAL A 697 -12.27 29.22 4.59
C VAL A 697 -13.77 29.26 4.87
N GLY A 698 -14.16 29.24 6.15
CA GLY A 698 -15.56 29.36 6.61
C GLY A 698 -16.20 30.66 6.14
N CYS A 699 -15.64 31.83 6.49
CA CYS A 699 -16.17 33.14 6.09
C CYS A 699 -16.18 33.33 4.56
N THR A 700 -15.12 32.89 3.87
CA THR A 700 -15.05 32.97 2.40
C THR A 700 -16.14 32.11 1.77
N SER A 701 -16.30 30.86 2.25
CA SER A 701 -17.36 29.98 1.77
C SER A 701 -18.76 30.50 2.08
N PHE A 702 -18.98 31.10 3.27
CA PHE A 702 -20.25 31.70 3.68
C PHE A 702 -20.64 32.84 2.74
N SER A 703 -19.72 33.81 2.55
CA SER A 703 -19.98 34.96 1.68
C SER A 703 -20.24 34.54 0.23
N GLN A 704 -19.45 33.60 -0.29
CA GLN A 704 -19.62 33.06 -1.64
C GLN A 704 -20.90 32.25 -1.79
N GLY A 705 -21.24 31.38 -0.82
CA GLY A 705 -22.47 30.60 -0.81
C GLY A 705 -23.74 31.47 -0.77
N MET A 706 -23.70 32.61 -0.06
CA MET A 706 -24.78 33.60 -0.12
C MET A 706 -24.89 34.28 -1.49
N VAL A 707 -23.75 34.69 -2.08
CA VAL A 707 -23.73 35.36 -3.39
C VAL A 707 -24.18 34.40 -4.50
N ASP A 708 -23.62 33.20 -4.55
CA ASP A 708 -23.96 32.18 -5.54
C ASP A 708 -25.41 31.72 -5.36
N GLY A 709 -25.89 31.58 -4.11
CA GLY A 709 -27.28 31.21 -3.82
C GLY A 709 -28.30 32.27 -4.27
N LEU A 710 -28.03 33.55 -4.05
CA LEU A 710 -28.87 34.66 -4.55
C LEU A 710 -28.78 34.80 -6.07
N THR A 711 -27.59 34.63 -6.64
CA THR A 711 -27.36 34.75 -8.09
C THR A 711 -28.02 33.60 -8.86
N GLY A 712 -27.97 32.36 -8.34
CA GLY A 712 -28.59 31.19 -8.96
C GLY A 712 -30.11 31.29 -9.08
N ILE A 713 -30.78 31.86 -8.08
CA ILE A 713 -32.24 32.09 -8.08
C ILE A 713 -32.64 33.07 -9.19
N VAL A 714 -31.75 33.98 -9.60
CA VAL A 714 -32.04 35.02 -10.61
C VAL A 714 -31.55 34.63 -12.01
N MET A 715 -30.33 34.08 -12.12
CA MET A 715 -29.67 33.83 -13.40
C MET A 715 -30.11 32.52 -14.09
N GLN A 716 -30.46 31.47 -13.34
CA GLN A 716 -30.95 30.21 -13.90
C GLN A 716 -32.31 30.35 -14.61
N PRO A 717 -33.33 31.05 -14.03
CA PRO A 717 -34.56 31.35 -14.76
C PRO A 717 -34.32 32.20 -16.02
N TYR A 718 -33.40 33.17 -15.97
CA TYR A 718 -33.07 34.01 -17.12
C TYR A 718 -32.41 33.22 -18.27
N ARG A 719 -31.46 32.33 -17.96
CA ARG A 719 -30.84 31.44 -18.96
C ARG A 719 -31.83 30.44 -19.53
N GLY A 720 -32.61 29.78 -18.67
CA GLY A 720 -33.66 28.87 -19.12
C GLY A 720 -34.72 29.56 -19.97
N ALA A 721 -35.09 30.81 -19.66
CA ALA A 721 -36.01 31.61 -20.47
C ALA A 721 -35.46 31.89 -21.87
N LYS A 722 -34.14 32.09 -21.99
CA LYS A 722 -33.45 32.35 -23.26
C LYS A 722 -33.35 31.08 -24.13
N GLU A 723 -33.27 29.90 -23.53
CA GLU A 723 -33.08 28.62 -24.22
C GLU A 723 -34.39 27.91 -24.58
N GLU A 724 -35.37 27.85 -23.68
CA GLU A 724 -36.64 27.12 -23.89
C GLU A 724 -37.89 28.00 -23.65
N GLY A 725 -37.76 29.32 -23.63
CA GLY A 725 -38.87 30.23 -23.39
C GLY A 725 -39.50 30.07 -22.00
N ALA A 726 -40.82 30.25 -21.87
CA ALA A 726 -41.49 30.21 -20.57
C ALA A 726 -41.32 28.88 -19.81
N LEU A 727 -41.23 27.75 -20.52
CA LEU A 727 -41.01 26.44 -19.92
C LEU A 727 -39.60 26.32 -19.34
N GLY A 728 -38.59 26.86 -20.03
CA GLY A 728 -37.23 26.94 -19.53
C GLY A 728 -37.06 27.91 -18.37
N ALA A 729 -37.83 28.99 -18.32
CA ALA A 729 -37.85 29.92 -17.18
C ALA A 729 -38.33 29.23 -15.90
N VAL A 730 -39.38 28.41 -15.99
CA VAL A 730 -39.91 27.63 -14.85
C VAL A 730 -38.94 26.54 -14.42
N LYS A 731 -38.33 25.81 -15.37
CA LYS A 731 -37.27 24.82 -15.07
C LYS A 731 -36.05 25.48 -14.43
N GLY A 732 -35.64 26.64 -14.95
CA GLY A 732 -34.53 27.44 -14.42
C GLY A 732 -34.81 27.99 -13.03
N LEU A 733 -36.05 28.37 -12.72
CA LEU A 733 -36.46 28.76 -11.38
C LEU A 733 -36.43 27.58 -10.40
N ALA A 734 -36.89 26.39 -10.81
CA ALA A 734 -36.81 25.18 -9.98
C ALA A 734 -35.35 24.76 -9.72
N LYS A 735 -34.48 24.82 -10.73
CA LYS A 735 -33.04 24.59 -10.56
C LYS A 735 -32.39 25.65 -9.67
N GLY A 736 -32.73 26.93 -9.87
CA GLY A 736 -32.21 28.05 -9.10
C GLY A 736 -32.62 28.05 -7.64
N THR A 737 -33.84 27.62 -7.31
CA THR A 737 -34.31 27.51 -5.91
C THR A 737 -33.67 26.33 -5.18
N VAL A 738 -33.52 25.17 -5.83
CA VAL A 738 -32.83 24.00 -5.27
C VAL A 738 -31.33 24.27 -5.10
N GLY A 739 -30.67 24.79 -6.14
CA GLY A 739 -29.26 25.18 -6.10
C GLY A 739 -28.99 26.34 -5.14
N GLY A 740 -29.94 27.28 -5.03
CA GLY A 740 -29.89 28.41 -4.09
C GLY A 740 -30.00 27.97 -2.63
N ALA A 741 -30.94 27.08 -2.32
CA ALA A 741 -31.07 26.51 -0.98
C ALA A 741 -29.85 25.66 -0.58
N ALA A 742 -29.30 24.88 -1.51
CA ALA A 742 -28.07 24.11 -1.28
C ALA A 742 -26.85 25.03 -1.06
N SER A 743 -26.71 26.09 -1.86
CA SER A 743 -25.62 27.08 -1.75
C SER A 743 -25.69 27.89 -0.44
N LEU A 744 -26.89 28.32 -0.04
CA LEU A 744 -27.12 29.01 1.24
C LEU A 744 -26.86 28.08 2.44
N GLY A 745 -27.29 26.81 2.36
CA GLY A 745 -27.00 25.79 3.38
C GLY A 745 -25.51 25.45 3.48
N SER A 746 -24.78 25.45 2.37
CA SER A 746 -23.31 25.30 2.35
C SER A 746 -22.57 26.53 2.90
N GLY A 747 -23.25 27.68 2.87
CA GLY A 747 -22.78 28.96 3.35
C GLY A 747 -22.77 29.04 4.87
N LEU A 748 -23.85 28.64 5.54
CA LEU A 748 -24.13 28.68 7.00
C LEU A 748 -23.15 27.90 7.93
N ARG A 749 -21.94 27.58 7.45
CA ARG A 749 -20.80 27.00 8.18
C ARG A 749 -20.40 27.75 9.45
#